data_AF-A0A1B6CVK6-F1
#
_entry.id   AF-A0A1B6CVK6-F1
#
_cell.length_a   1.000
_cell.length_b   1.000
_cell.length_c   1.000
_cell.angle_alpha   90.00
_cell.angle_beta   90.00
_cell.angle_gamma   90.00
#
_symmetry.space_group_name_H-M   'P 1'
#
loop_
_entity.id
_entity.type
_entity.pdbx_description
1 polymer ?
#
loop_
_entity_poly.entity_id
_entity_poly.type
_entity_poly.pdbx_seq_one_letter_code
_entity_poly.pdbx_strand_id
1 'polypeptide(L)'
;MIMFKNFNLPCALNFLNYLEETQALLKISEIENSISFSIQRSNSISLLGLTYCKINQINNYYTHFFKKYTQCLWAKKLSDFGISYKEAFKNLKGNELQQLLLKFVNSSGVTLSLLKDFCLFVDVSFQEGLITYLQELLLSWDPVVEIKTNNSNKEEIVFKSTESLRKLCFEILSKVNSESKPDVQNVLLTTWNKVNYYYYEVFSIIIELYEKLTNNIREEFNGYKILLTFLMSYRRVSEIQADEKENWYQINPCMQSLLPICNFRLPLILLIEGDPWKIIKPELTLKTYKTWFQIISVLRLDKNTLCSLTIHRLTCNQLSQSYSKEETSSWCLNPKNKTLLADIKECVGYITNLEMASASLYYVVNHLPPGADQVAAAEMCYFQAQKWATIEPSDKAQKGLAKVEKKFFTVSTSHILYSYKLGQEKYLKLVLSHEELVRELYHDPSICNDRKLNKRPIPDINRAVDAIASLNRMDIFNLRLELLSDWLQTSKSNLDTSIEMNVTTDLLLYQNSTSLSVKDENVIRACYLLESFDKIKASNYLCTFVFGDGTEPYRVEIKLKALKCLCLITNKELLEQVTGRGQADIIKYMQTLWIEYELEKLDLILMSDTSELLNSLLKSAYPQALVVAAVICRGNNLYDSDHWDIILSRMVSFGMIEALRIVLPDLTPHRHFINSEVLKNAWNFIILMPLSQAVYPLGEETRKNVNRSLWMISKCPVLFEIDNSEIKKQCQRLQIENLHFYF
;
A
#
# COMPACT_ATOMS: atom_id res chain seq x y z
N MET A 1 -88.81 33.05 13.48
CA MET A 1 -88.32 32.30 14.66
C MET A 1 -87.33 31.19 14.31
N ILE A 2 -87.53 30.40 13.25
CA ILE A 2 -86.65 29.28 12.89
C ILE A 2 -85.32 29.75 12.23
N MET A 3 -85.26 31.00 11.74
CA MET A 3 -84.10 31.60 11.05
C MET A 3 -83.12 32.39 11.95
N PHE A 4 -83.39 32.52 13.25
CA PHE A 4 -82.60 33.39 14.15
C PHE A 4 -81.51 32.61 14.92
N LYS A 5 -80.44 33.32 15.33
CA LYS A 5 -79.26 32.76 16.04
C LYS A 5 -79.61 31.90 17.28
N ASN A 6 -80.75 32.15 17.92
CA ASN A 6 -81.23 31.41 19.09
C ASN A 6 -82.50 30.61 18.74
N PHE A 7 -82.33 29.32 18.47
CA PHE A 7 -83.45 28.40 18.18
C PHE A 7 -84.22 28.07 19.47
N ASN A 8 -85.53 28.33 19.48
CA ASN A 8 -86.43 27.94 20.57
C ASN A 8 -87.41 26.86 20.07
N LEU A 9 -87.15 25.62 20.50
CA LEU A 9 -87.89 24.43 20.07
C LEU A 9 -89.39 24.47 20.45
N PRO A 10 -89.78 24.77 21.70
CA PRO A 10 -91.20 24.89 22.09
C PRO A 10 -92.01 25.87 21.24
N CYS A 11 -91.48 27.06 20.97
CA CYS A 11 -92.20 28.07 20.20
C CYS A 11 -92.34 27.68 18.72
N ALA A 12 -91.30 27.05 18.15
CA ALA A 12 -91.32 26.58 16.78
C ALA A 12 -92.32 25.41 16.59
N LEU A 13 -92.41 24.50 17.58
CA LEU A 13 -93.39 23.41 17.58
C LEU A 13 -94.83 23.92 17.70
N ASN A 14 -95.09 24.88 18.59
CA ASN A 14 -96.43 25.46 18.74
C ASN A 14 -96.90 26.15 17.45
N PHE A 15 -96.00 26.83 16.73
CA PHE A 15 -96.31 27.44 15.44
C PHE A 15 -96.63 26.37 14.38
N LEU A 16 -95.86 25.29 14.30
CA LEU A 16 -96.10 24.20 13.35
C LEU A 16 -97.38 23.42 13.64
N ASN A 17 -97.76 23.27 14.92
CA ASN A 17 -99.02 22.62 15.33
C ASN A 17 -100.27 23.47 15.05
N TYR A 18 -100.10 24.77 14.73
CA TYR A 18 -101.20 25.65 14.30
C TYR A 18 -101.50 25.54 12.80
N LEU A 19 -100.58 24.96 12.02
CA LEU A 19 -100.72 24.75 10.58
C LEU A 19 -101.29 23.35 10.28
N GLU A 20 -101.95 23.21 9.12
CA GLU A 20 -102.29 21.88 8.60
C GLU A 20 -101.01 21.07 8.32
N GLU A 21 -101.07 19.75 8.52
CA GLU A 21 -99.91 18.85 8.46
C GLU A 21 -99.08 19.01 7.17
N THR A 22 -99.74 19.12 6.02
CA THR A 22 -99.10 19.31 4.71
C THR A 22 -98.39 20.66 4.60
N GLN A 23 -98.98 21.73 5.14
CA GLN A 23 -98.42 23.07 5.14
C GLN A 23 -97.24 23.18 6.12
N ALA A 24 -97.32 22.53 7.27
CA ALA A 24 -96.24 22.46 8.26
C ALA A 24 -95.00 21.76 7.67
N LEU A 25 -95.18 20.61 7.01
CA LEU A 25 -94.08 19.87 6.35
C LEU A 25 -93.50 20.62 5.15
N LEU A 26 -94.33 21.29 4.35
CA LEU A 26 -93.86 22.18 3.28
C LEU A 26 -93.02 23.34 3.86
N LYS A 27 -93.45 23.94 4.97
CA LYS A 27 -92.69 25.02 5.60
C LYS A 27 -91.36 24.55 6.17
N ILE A 28 -91.30 23.37 6.76
CA ILE A 28 -90.04 22.78 7.24
C ILE A 28 -89.09 22.51 6.06
N SER A 29 -89.59 21.97 4.95
CA SER A 29 -88.77 21.66 3.77
C SER A 29 -88.30 22.91 2.99
N GLU A 30 -89.10 23.98 2.93
CA GLU A 30 -88.68 25.29 2.41
C GLU A 30 -87.51 25.87 3.22
N ILE A 31 -87.63 25.82 4.55
CA ILE A 31 -86.60 26.33 5.46
C ILE A 31 -85.34 25.46 5.38
N GLU A 32 -85.51 24.15 5.24
CA GLU A 32 -84.43 23.18 5.02
C GLU A 32 -83.60 23.50 3.76
N ASN A 33 -84.25 23.83 2.65
CA ASN A 33 -83.59 24.21 1.39
C ASN A 33 -82.82 25.54 1.50
N SER A 34 -83.30 26.47 2.32
CA SER A 34 -82.67 27.79 2.50
C SER A 34 -81.41 27.80 3.39
N ILE A 35 -81.19 26.76 4.20
CA ILE A 35 -80.20 26.75 5.30
C ILE A 35 -79.01 25.82 5.05
N SER A 36 -78.90 25.26 3.85
CA SER A 36 -78.02 24.15 3.43
C SER A 36 -76.52 24.19 3.84
N PHE A 37 -75.98 25.30 4.37
CA PHE A 37 -74.56 25.45 4.73
C PHE A 37 -74.25 25.69 6.22
N SER A 38 -75.23 25.77 7.13
CA SER A 38 -74.97 25.97 8.57
C SER A 38 -75.33 24.73 9.40
N ILE A 39 -74.32 24.08 10.01
CA ILE A 39 -74.49 22.88 10.86
C ILE A 39 -75.47 23.14 12.01
N GLN A 40 -75.33 24.28 12.70
CA GLN A 40 -76.18 24.63 13.85
C GLN A 40 -77.64 24.79 13.44
N ARG A 41 -77.91 25.49 12.35
CA ARG A 41 -79.28 25.72 11.87
C ARG A 41 -79.89 24.46 11.26
N SER A 42 -79.11 23.67 10.52
CA SER A 42 -79.53 22.39 9.98
C SER A 42 -79.88 21.38 11.09
N ASN A 43 -79.11 21.38 12.19
CA ASN A 43 -79.40 20.58 13.37
C ASN A 43 -80.72 20.99 14.03
N SER A 44 -80.94 22.29 14.23
CA SER A 44 -82.16 22.84 14.82
C SER A 44 -83.42 22.50 14.01
N ILE A 45 -83.36 22.59 12.68
CA ILE A 45 -84.50 22.24 11.80
C ILE A 45 -84.74 20.74 11.80
N SER A 46 -83.68 19.93 11.77
CA SER A 46 -83.83 18.48 11.80
C SER A 46 -84.43 18.00 13.14
N LEU A 47 -84.04 18.63 14.25
CA LEU A 47 -84.63 18.39 15.57
C LEU A 47 -86.11 18.83 15.62
N LEU A 48 -86.45 19.96 15.01
CA LEU A 48 -87.84 20.44 14.89
C LEU A 48 -88.70 19.46 14.08
N GLY A 49 -88.22 19.03 12.91
CA GLY A 49 -88.91 18.06 12.05
C GLY A 49 -89.08 16.71 12.74
N LEU A 50 -88.05 16.22 13.45
CA LEU A 50 -88.11 14.99 14.25
C LEU A 50 -89.17 15.04 15.35
N THR A 51 -89.15 16.10 16.15
CA THR A 51 -90.08 16.28 17.26
C THR A 51 -91.50 16.47 16.79
N TYR A 52 -91.72 17.22 15.70
CA TYR A 52 -93.02 17.37 15.06
C TYR A 52 -93.55 16.02 14.52
N CYS A 53 -92.73 15.27 13.76
CA CYS A 53 -93.11 13.96 13.23
C CYS A 53 -93.39 12.94 14.36
N LYS A 54 -92.67 13.00 15.48
CA LYS A 54 -92.88 12.12 16.64
C LYS A 54 -94.17 12.43 17.39
N ILE A 55 -94.49 13.72 17.59
CA ILE A 55 -95.72 14.15 18.26
C ILE A 55 -96.95 13.79 17.41
N ASN A 56 -96.85 13.93 16.09
CA ASN A 56 -97.95 13.71 15.15
C ASN A 56 -97.96 12.31 14.49
N GLN A 57 -97.08 11.38 14.92
CA GLN A 57 -96.97 10.00 14.42
C GLN A 57 -96.75 9.84 12.90
N ILE A 58 -95.98 10.76 12.28
CA ILE A 58 -95.74 10.81 10.84
C ILE A 58 -94.48 10.00 10.48
N ASN A 59 -94.64 8.72 10.14
CA ASN A 59 -93.50 7.82 9.90
C ASN A 59 -92.70 8.13 8.61
N ASN A 60 -93.34 8.60 7.54
CA ASN A 60 -92.70 8.79 6.23
C ASN A 60 -91.64 9.90 6.24
N TYR A 61 -91.86 10.97 7.02
CA TYR A 61 -90.92 12.09 7.14
C TYR A 61 -90.01 11.98 8.37
N TYR A 62 -90.39 11.18 9.36
CA TYR A 62 -89.56 10.92 10.54
C TYR A 62 -88.20 10.35 10.15
N THR A 63 -88.15 9.38 9.23
CA THR A 63 -86.90 8.76 8.76
C THR A 63 -85.97 9.76 8.06
N HIS A 64 -86.53 10.67 7.25
CA HIS A 64 -85.79 11.76 6.59
C HIS A 64 -85.15 12.71 7.61
N PHE A 65 -85.95 13.24 8.55
CA PHE A 65 -85.43 14.14 9.58
C PHE A 65 -84.50 13.45 10.57
N PHE A 66 -84.70 12.16 10.86
CA PHE A 66 -83.81 11.35 11.69
C PHE A 66 -82.44 11.19 11.06
N LYS A 67 -82.40 10.84 9.77
CA LYS A 67 -81.14 10.74 9.01
C LYS A 67 -80.40 12.08 9.00
N LYS A 68 -81.10 13.18 8.73
CA LYS A 68 -80.50 14.52 8.66
C LYS A 68 -80.03 15.06 10.01
N TYR A 69 -80.78 14.79 11.09
CA TYR A 69 -80.36 15.11 12.46
C TYR A 69 -79.09 14.36 12.83
N THR A 70 -79.03 13.07 12.52
CA THR A 70 -77.86 12.22 12.77
C THR A 70 -76.65 12.67 11.94
N GLN A 71 -76.86 13.11 10.69
CA GLN A 71 -75.83 13.77 9.87
C GLN A 71 -75.29 15.05 10.51
N CYS A 72 -76.15 15.89 11.10
CA CYS A 72 -75.70 17.11 11.79
C CYS A 72 -74.90 16.80 13.07
N LEU A 73 -75.26 15.74 13.79
CA LEU A 73 -74.50 15.27 14.95
C LEU A 73 -73.11 14.75 14.55
N TRP A 74 -73.04 13.93 13.50
CA TRP A 74 -71.76 13.45 12.97
C TRP A 74 -70.94 14.55 12.33
N ALA A 75 -71.55 15.51 11.64
CA ALA A 75 -70.86 16.70 11.17
C ALA A 75 -70.14 17.46 12.28
N LYS A 76 -70.78 17.59 13.44
CA LYS A 76 -70.18 18.23 14.61
C LYS A 76 -69.01 17.41 15.15
N LYS A 77 -69.20 16.09 15.34
CA LYS A 77 -68.12 15.19 15.76
C LYS A 77 -66.94 15.21 14.79
N LEU A 78 -67.19 15.09 13.48
CA LEU A 78 -66.19 15.12 12.41
C LEU A 78 -65.46 16.47 12.32
N SER A 79 -66.14 17.57 12.67
CA SER A 79 -65.49 18.89 12.74
C SER A 79 -64.44 18.98 13.85
N ASP A 80 -64.63 18.25 14.96
CA ASP A 80 -63.62 18.13 16.01
C ASP A 80 -62.36 17.39 15.53
N PHE A 81 -62.47 16.60 14.46
CA PHE A 81 -61.39 15.90 13.77
C PHE A 81 -60.89 16.62 12.51
N GLY A 82 -61.29 17.88 12.29
CA GLY A 82 -60.82 18.71 11.16
C GLY A 82 -61.53 18.45 9.82
N ILE A 83 -62.60 17.66 9.80
CA ILE A 83 -63.34 17.35 8.56
C ILE A 83 -64.51 18.32 8.40
N SER A 84 -64.56 19.03 7.26
CA SER A 84 -65.57 20.05 7.01
C SER A 84 -66.94 19.46 6.67
N TYR A 85 -68.03 20.15 7.04
CA TYR A 85 -69.41 19.72 6.75
C TYR A 85 -69.69 19.52 5.25
N LYS A 86 -69.04 20.34 4.39
CA LYS A 86 -69.18 20.25 2.94
C LYS A 86 -68.50 19.01 2.37
N GLU A 87 -67.37 18.61 2.93
CA GLU A 87 -66.69 17.36 2.56
C GLU A 87 -67.41 16.14 3.12
N ALA A 88 -68.00 16.26 4.31
CA ALA A 88 -68.61 15.13 4.99
C ALA A 88 -69.92 14.65 4.36
N PHE A 89 -70.69 15.47 3.63
CA PHE A 89 -72.07 15.13 3.26
C PHE A 89 -72.53 15.53 1.84
N LYS A 90 -71.60 15.87 0.93
CA LYS A 90 -71.96 16.15 -0.47
C LYS A 90 -71.95 14.84 -1.28
N ASN A 91 -73.11 14.22 -1.45
CA ASN A 91 -73.36 13.05 -2.33
C ASN A 91 -72.47 11.80 -2.12
N LEU A 92 -72.22 11.43 -0.87
CA LEU A 92 -71.51 10.21 -0.48
C LEU A 92 -72.03 8.93 -1.19
N LYS A 93 -71.32 8.46 -2.22
CA LYS A 93 -71.52 7.13 -2.83
C LYS A 93 -70.17 6.48 -3.12
N GLY A 94 -70.04 5.18 -2.84
CA GLY A 94 -68.87 4.37 -3.19
C GLY A 94 -67.54 4.94 -2.67
N ASN A 95 -66.65 5.36 -3.58
CA ASN A 95 -65.29 5.79 -3.27
C ASN A 95 -65.20 7.03 -2.36
N GLU A 96 -66.21 7.92 -2.37
CA GLU A 96 -66.22 9.12 -1.52
C GLU A 96 -66.44 8.77 -0.04
N LEU A 97 -67.17 7.69 0.25
CA LEU A 97 -67.36 7.15 1.60
C LEU A 97 -66.08 6.52 2.14
N GLN A 98 -65.32 5.83 1.28
CA GLN A 98 -64.01 5.30 1.65
C GLN A 98 -63.02 6.42 1.95
N GLN A 99 -63.01 7.51 1.16
CA GLN A 99 -62.18 8.68 1.43
C GLN A 99 -62.56 9.38 2.75
N LEU A 100 -63.85 9.46 3.07
CA LEU A 100 -64.33 9.95 4.35
C LEU A 100 -63.84 9.07 5.52
N LEU A 101 -63.95 7.75 5.39
CA LEU A 101 -63.48 6.79 6.37
C LEU A 101 -61.96 6.89 6.57
N LEU A 102 -61.19 7.00 5.50
CA LEU A 102 -59.73 7.19 5.55
C LEU A 102 -59.36 8.50 6.25
N LYS A 103 -60.02 9.63 5.94
CA LYS A 103 -59.79 10.90 6.63
C LYS A 103 -60.15 10.84 8.11
N PHE A 104 -61.27 10.17 8.43
CA PHE A 104 -61.72 10.02 9.80
C PHE A 104 -60.73 9.18 10.61
N VAL A 105 -60.33 8.03 10.08
CA VAL A 105 -59.35 7.13 10.68
C VAL A 105 -57.99 7.81 10.89
N ASN A 106 -57.54 8.64 9.94
CA ASN A 106 -56.26 9.35 10.02
C ASN A 106 -56.25 10.50 11.04
N SER A 107 -57.39 10.84 11.64
CA SER A 107 -57.45 11.88 12.65
C SER A 107 -56.98 11.37 14.02
N SER A 108 -56.23 12.20 14.75
CA SER A 108 -55.71 11.82 16.06
C SER A 108 -56.84 11.69 17.09
N GLY A 109 -56.93 10.55 17.77
CA GLY A 109 -57.87 10.34 18.89
C GLY A 109 -59.08 9.46 18.59
N VAL A 110 -59.15 8.79 17.44
CA VAL A 110 -60.23 7.84 17.13
C VAL A 110 -60.14 6.59 18.00
N THR A 111 -61.19 6.33 18.79
CA THR A 111 -61.34 5.08 19.55
C THR A 111 -62.12 4.03 18.77
N LEU A 112 -61.92 2.75 19.11
CA LEU A 112 -62.66 1.65 18.47
C LEU A 112 -64.18 1.73 18.69
N SER A 113 -64.62 2.34 19.80
CA SER A 113 -66.04 2.62 20.04
C SER A 113 -66.59 3.68 19.08
N LEU A 114 -65.84 4.77 18.87
CA LEU A 114 -66.24 5.83 17.94
C LEU A 114 -66.24 5.35 16.49
N LEU A 115 -65.28 4.49 16.12
CA LEU A 115 -65.26 3.84 14.80
C LEU A 115 -66.50 2.98 14.58
N LYS A 116 -66.91 2.19 15.59
CA LYS A 116 -68.13 1.37 15.50
C LYS A 116 -69.37 2.22 15.28
N ASP A 117 -69.51 3.30 16.05
CA ASP A 117 -70.63 4.22 15.91
C ASP A 117 -70.64 4.89 14.52
N PHE A 118 -69.45 5.20 13.98
CA PHE A 118 -69.30 5.80 12.66
C PHE A 118 -69.67 4.82 11.53
N CYS A 119 -69.18 3.58 11.59
CA CYS A 119 -69.53 2.53 10.64
C CYS A 119 -71.05 2.29 10.61
N LEU A 120 -71.71 2.25 11.77
CA LEU A 120 -73.17 2.11 11.87
C LEU A 120 -73.92 3.30 11.24
N PHE A 121 -73.37 4.50 11.35
CA PHE A 121 -73.98 5.70 10.78
C PHE A 121 -73.82 5.78 9.26
N VAL A 122 -72.65 5.37 8.75
CA VAL A 122 -72.28 5.43 7.33
C VAL A 122 -72.79 4.21 6.54
N ASP A 123 -73.37 3.22 7.23
CA ASP A 123 -73.86 1.95 6.67
C ASP A 123 -72.73 1.12 6.02
N VAL A 124 -71.56 1.11 6.68
CA VAL A 124 -70.38 0.32 6.29
C VAL A 124 -70.16 -0.77 7.34
N SER A 125 -69.73 -1.96 6.91
CA SER A 125 -69.49 -3.05 7.85
C SER A 125 -68.40 -2.68 8.86
N PHE A 126 -68.61 -3.02 10.13
CA PHE A 126 -67.60 -2.74 11.16
C PHE A 126 -66.28 -3.48 10.86
N GLN A 127 -66.34 -4.62 10.17
CA GLN A 127 -65.15 -5.37 9.73
C GLN A 127 -64.34 -4.59 8.69
N GLU A 128 -64.97 -4.03 7.66
CA GLU A 128 -64.31 -3.14 6.69
C GLU A 128 -63.70 -1.91 7.37
N GLY A 129 -64.41 -1.34 8.36
CA GLY A 129 -63.91 -0.26 9.20
C GLY A 129 -62.64 -0.63 9.97
N LEU A 130 -62.62 -1.81 10.61
CA LEU A 130 -61.46 -2.31 11.35
C LEU A 130 -60.25 -2.59 10.44
N ILE A 131 -60.49 -3.18 9.26
CA ILE A 131 -59.43 -3.47 8.27
C ILE A 131 -58.82 -2.16 7.74
N THR A 132 -59.67 -1.20 7.36
CA THR A 132 -59.23 0.12 6.90
C THR A 132 -58.48 0.85 8.02
N TYR A 133 -58.97 0.74 9.26
CA TYR A 133 -58.30 1.34 10.41
C TYR A 133 -56.91 0.74 10.64
N LEU A 134 -56.79 -0.59 10.57
CA LEU A 134 -55.52 -1.27 10.73
C LEU A 134 -54.51 -0.85 9.66
N GLN A 135 -54.93 -0.79 8.39
CA GLN A 135 -54.07 -0.38 7.29
C GLN A 135 -53.52 1.03 7.49
N GLU A 136 -54.39 2.00 7.78
CA GLU A 136 -53.97 3.38 7.98
C GLU A 136 -53.13 3.56 9.25
N LEU A 137 -53.40 2.82 10.33
CA LEU A 137 -52.57 2.82 11.54
C LEU A 137 -51.13 2.42 11.26
N LEU A 138 -50.92 1.43 10.37
CA LEU A 138 -49.59 0.95 10.01
C LEU A 138 -48.87 1.91 9.05
N LEU A 139 -49.61 2.60 8.16
CA LEU A 139 -49.04 3.53 7.17
C LEU A 139 -48.78 4.93 7.73
N SER A 140 -49.62 5.41 8.65
CA SER A 140 -49.54 6.76 9.24
C SER A 140 -48.61 6.83 10.46
N TRP A 141 -48.10 5.69 10.94
CA TRP A 141 -47.21 5.67 12.08
C TRP A 141 -45.87 6.35 11.77
N ASP A 142 -45.44 7.22 12.68
CA ASP A 142 -44.16 7.93 12.61
C ASP A 142 -43.35 7.70 13.89
N PRO A 143 -42.07 7.26 13.81
CA PRO A 143 -41.24 7.07 14.97
C PRO A 143 -40.95 8.40 15.67
N VAL A 144 -41.21 8.46 16.97
CA VAL A 144 -40.71 9.57 17.79
C VAL A 144 -39.23 9.33 18.09
N VAL A 145 -38.38 10.07 17.38
CA VAL A 145 -36.91 10.00 17.41
C VAL A 145 -36.35 11.07 18.32
N GLU A 146 -35.55 10.68 19.32
CA GLU A 146 -34.74 11.60 20.13
C GLU A 146 -33.26 11.44 19.75
N ILE A 147 -32.62 12.48 19.22
CA ILE A 147 -31.18 12.50 18.96
C ILE A 147 -30.46 12.99 20.22
N LYS A 148 -29.69 12.13 20.87
CA LYS A 148 -28.88 12.43 22.05
C LYS A 148 -27.41 12.35 21.67
N THR A 149 -26.60 13.29 22.13
CA THR A 149 -25.14 13.20 22.01
C THR A 149 -24.60 12.38 23.18
N ASN A 150 -23.95 11.26 22.87
CA ASN A 150 -23.27 10.43 23.87
C ASN A 150 -22.01 11.10 24.42
N ASN A 151 -21.48 10.55 25.53
CA ASN A 151 -20.24 10.99 26.19
C ASN A 151 -18.99 11.03 25.27
N SER A 152 -19.07 10.50 24.05
CA SER A 152 -18.03 10.51 23.02
C SER A 152 -18.30 11.52 21.88
N ASN A 153 -19.19 12.50 22.08
CA ASN A 153 -19.64 13.49 21.08
C ASN A 153 -20.21 12.86 19.79
N LYS A 154 -20.73 11.62 19.88
CA LYS A 154 -21.43 10.95 18.78
C LYS A 154 -22.93 11.06 18.98
N GLU A 155 -23.64 11.42 17.92
CA GLU A 155 -25.10 11.44 17.90
C GLU A 155 -25.65 10.00 18.01
N GLU A 156 -26.64 9.82 18.87
CA GLU A 156 -27.37 8.58 19.08
C GLU A 156 -28.85 8.83 18.91
N ILE A 157 -29.51 8.00 18.12
CA ILE A 157 -30.97 7.99 18.07
C ILE A 157 -31.50 7.05 19.15
N VAL A 158 -32.40 7.59 19.98
CA VAL A 158 -33.26 6.83 20.89
C VAL A 158 -34.68 6.84 20.32
N PHE A 159 -35.25 5.65 20.10
CA PHE A 159 -36.62 5.48 19.65
C PHE A 159 -37.56 5.34 20.85
N LYS A 160 -38.71 6.03 20.85
CA LYS A 160 -39.76 5.77 21.84
C LYS A 160 -40.45 4.44 21.55
N SER A 161 -40.96 3.79 22.60
CA SER A 161 -41.58 2.46 22.54
C SER A 161 -42.78 2.42 21.57
N THR A 162 -42.82 1.38 20.74
CA THR A 162 -43.89 1.06 19.79
C THR A 162 -45.01 0.21 20.40
N GLU A 163 -44.97 0.00 21.72
CA GLU A 163 -45.94 -0.83 22.44
C GLU A 163 -47.39 -0.33 22.30
N SER A 164 -47.60 0.99 22.20
CA SER A 164 -48.94 1.56 22.04
C SER A 164 -49.58 1.16 20.71
N LEU A 165 -48.82 1.30 19.60
CA LEU A 165 -49.22 0.85 18.27
C LEU A 165 -49.49 -0.66 18.29
N ARG A 166 -48.54 -1.45 18.80
CA ARG A 166 -48.64 -2.90 18.88
C ARG A 166 -49.89 -3.35 19.63
N LYS A 167 -50.16 -2.79 20.82
CA LYS A 167 -51.35 -3.09 21.63
C LYS A 167 -52.64 -2.80 20.87
N LEU A 168 -52.72 -1.65 20.20
CA LEU A 168 -53.89 -1.25 19.42
C LEU A 168 -54.13 -2.17 18.21
N CYS A 169 -53.08 -2.52 17.47
CA CYS A 169 -53.19 -3.47 16.35
C CYS A 169 -53.69 -4.85 16.80
N PHE A 170 -53.19 -5.38 17.93
CA PHE A 170 -53.69 -6.64 18.48
C PHE A 170 -55.11 -6.55 19.04
N GLU A 171 -55.50 -5.40 19.59
CA GLU A 171 -56.89 -5.15 20.00
C GLU A 171 -57.83 -5.18 18.79
N ILE A 172 -57.46 -4.52 17.69
CA ILE A 172 -58.21 -4.58 16.42
C ILE A 172 -58.34 -6.02 15.96
N LEU A 173 -57.22 -6.76 15.91
CA LEU A 173 -57.20 -8.16 15.47
C LEU A 173 -58.14 -9.05 16.30
N SER A 174 -58.25 -8.81 17.61
CA SER A 174 -59.14 -9.56 18.50
C SER A 174 -60.63 -9.35 18.21
N LYS A 175 -61.00 -8.23 17.56
CA LYS A 175 -62.38 -7.86 17.21
C LYS A 175 -62.76 -8.25 15.77
N VAL A 176 -61.80 -8.74 14.98
CA VAL A 176 -62.05 -9.23 13.63
C VAL A 176 -62.70 -10.63 13.69
N ASN A 177 -63.78 -10.83 12.93
CA ASN A 177 -64.46 -12.12 12.86
C ASN A 177 -63.65 -13.14 12.05
N SER A 178 -63.97 -14.44 12.14
CA SER A 178 -63.22 -15.49 11.41
C SER A 178 -63.31 -15.35 9.89
N GLU A 179 -64.42 -14.83 9.36
CA GLU A 179 -64.67 -14.69 7.92
C GLU A 179 -63.82 -13.59 7.27
N SER A 180 -63.52 -12.50 7.97
CA SER A 180 -62.70 -11.39 7.45
C SER A 180 -61.20 -11.54 7.72
N LYS A 181 -60.75 -12.64 8.35
CA LYS A 181 -59.31 -12.91 8.55
C LYS A 181 -58.49 -12.99 7.25
N PRO A 182 -58.97 -13.61 6.16
CA PRO A 182 -58.27 -13.61 4.88
C PRO A 182 -58.12 -12.19 4.30
N ASP A 183 -59.12 -11.33 4.49
CA ASP A 183 -59.06 -9.93 4.05
C ASP A 183 -57.99 -9.16 4.81
N VAL A 184 -57.87 -9.37 6.12
CA VAL A 184 -56.77 -8.81 6.93
C VAL A 184 -55.41 -9.30 6.42
N GLN A 185 -55.27 -10.59 6.10
CA GLN A 185 -54.01 -11.12 5.55
C GLN A 185 -53.62 -10.43 4.24
N ASN A 186 -54.58 -10.25 3.32
CA ASN A 186 -54.35 -9.55 2.06
C ASN A 186 -53.98 -8.08 2.29
N VAL A 187 -54.64 -7.41 3.25
CA VAL A 187 -54.30 -6.03 3.61
C VAL A 187 -52.91 -5.91 4.21
N LEU A 188 -52.50 -6.82 5.09
CA LEU A 188 -51.14 -6.82 5.66
C LEU A 188 -50.06 -6.98 4.58
N LEU A 189 -50.28 -7.88 3.61
CA LEU A 189 -49.36 -8.10 2.49
C LEU A 189 -49.30 -6.92 1.52
N THR A 190 -50.44 -6.28 1.22
CA THR A 190 -50.45 -5.08 0.37
C THR A 190 -49.89 -3.85 1.09
N THR A 191 -50.02 -3.79 2.41
CA THR A 191 -49.46 -2.74 3.26
C THR A 191 -47.94 -2.85 3.33
N TRP A 192 -47.38 -4.06 3.38
CA TRP A 192 -45.94 -4.31 3.43
C TRP A 192 -45.15 -3.47 2.42
N ASN A 193 -45.58 -3.42 1.16
CA ASN A 193 -44.87 -2.70 0.09
C ASN A 193 -45.00 -1.16 0.17
N LYS A 194 -45.89 -0.66 1.02
CA LYS A 194 -46.19 0.77 1.18
C LYS A 194 -45.59 1.37 2.46
N VAL A 195 -45.13 0.53 3.39
CA VAL A 195 -44.50 0.99 4.63
C VAL A 195 -43.15 1.65 4.31
N ASN A 196 -42.85 2.73 5.02
CA ASN A 196 -41.56 3.40 4.93
C ASN A 196 -40.41 2.43 5.26
N TYR A 197 -39.42 2.36 4.39
CA TYR A 197 -38.32 1.37 4.41
C TYR A 197 -37.47 1.36 5.69
N TYR A 198 -37.52 2.43 6.50
CA TYR A 198 -36.77 2.54 7.75
C TYR A 198 -37.57 2.19 9.00
N TYR A 199 -38.89 1.97 8.88
CA TYR A 199 -39.80 1.73 10.01
C TYR A 199 -39.88 0.23 10.33
N TYR A 200 -38.74 -0.32 10.76
CA TYR A 200 -38.55 -1.74 11.09
C TYR A 200 -39.61 -2.27 12.05
N GLU A 201 -40.05 -1.45 12.98
CA GLU A 201 -41.05 -1.80 14.00
C GLU A 201 -42.41 -2.12 13.38
N VAL A 202 -42.82 -1.37 12.35
CA VAL A 202 -44.07 -1.62 11.62
C VAL A 202 -43.98 -2.96 10.88
N PHE A 203 -42.86 -3.24 10.22
CA PHE A 203 -42.62 -4.54 9.59
C PHE A 203 -42.65 -5.69 10.59
N SER A 204 -42.03 -5.54 11.76
CA SER A 204 -42.09 -6.54 12.83
C SER A 204 -43.53 -6.78 13.29
N ILE A 205 -44.33 -5.73 13.49
CA ILE A 205 -45.74 -5.86 13.88
C ILE A 205 -46.55 -6.57 12.78
N ILE A 206 -46.33 -6.25 11.50
CA ILE A 206 -47.02 -6.91 10.38
C ILE A 206 -46.76 -8.43 10.40
N ILE A 207 -45.50 -8.84 10.61
CA ILE A 207 -45.16 -10.27 10.69
C ILE A 207 -45.87 -10.91 11.89
N GLU A 208 -45.82 -10.31 13.09
CA GLU A 208 -46.47 -10.86 14.28
C GLU A 208 -48.00 -10.97 14.12
N LEU A 209 -48.65 -10.00 13.48
CA LEU A 209 -50.08 -10.04 13.19
C LEU A 209 -50.41 -11.17 12.22
N TYR A 210 -49.61 -11.33 11.17
CA TYR A 210 -49.80 -12.38 10.16
C TYR A 210 -49.65 -13.77 10.77
N GLU A 211 -48.66 -13.99 11.65
CA GLU A 211 -48.47 -15.27 12.34
C GLU A 211 -49.62 -15.63 13.28
N LYS A 212 -50.27 -14.64 13.90
CA LYS A 212 -51.48 -14.91 14.69
C LYS A 212 -52.70 -15.25 13.83
N LEU A 213 -52.70 -14.85 12.56
CA LEU A 213 -53.81 -15.09 11.63
C LEU A 213 -53.73 -16.46 10.95
N THR A 214 -52.55 -17.05 10.83
CA THR A 214 -52.36 -18.34 10.15
C THR A 214 -51.27 -19.18 10.80
N ASN A 215 -51.52 -20.48 10.89
CA ASN A 215 -50.52 -21.46 11.29
C ASN A 215 -49.54 -21.78 10.15
N ASN A 216 -49.89 -21.44 8.90
CA ASN A 216 -49.05 -21.67 7.73
C ASN A 216 -48.26 -20.38 7.40
N ILE A 217 -47.21 -20.15 8.19
CA ILE A 217 -46.35 -18.97 8.08
C ILE A 217 -45.50 -19.10 6.81
N ARG A 218 -45.40 -18.03 6.01
CA ARG A 218 -44.51 -17.98 4.85
C ARG A 218 -43.08 -18.17 5.33
N GLU A 219 -42.33 -19.10 4.74
CA GLU A 219 -40.93 -19.38 5.14
C GLU A 219 -40.05 -18.12 5.11
N GLU A 220 -40.33 -17.20 4.19
CA GLU A 220 -39.66 -15.91 4.03
C GLU A 220 -39.75 -15.01 5.27
N PHE A 221 -40.85 -15.08 6.03
CA PHE A 221 -41.05 -14.25 7.23
C PHE A 221 -40.09 -14.60 8.35
N ASN A 222 -39.65 -15.86 8.44
CA ASN A 222 -38.60 -16.25 9.37
C ASN A 222 -37.27 -15.58 9.00
N GLY A 223 -36.94 -15.51 7.70
CA GLY A 223 -35.79 -14.77 7.20
C GLY A 223 -35.89 -13.27 7.52
N TYR A 224 -37.04 -12.66 7.24
CA TYR A 224 -37.26 -11.23 7.50
C TYR A 224 -37.17 -10.88 8.99
N LYS A 225 -37.61 -11.76 9.90
CA LYS A 225 -37.42 -11.57 11.35
C LYS A 225 -35.95 -11.52 11.75
N ILE A 226 -35.14 -12.43 11.24
CA ILE A 226 -33.70 -12.45 11.50
C ILE A 226 -33.06 -11.16 10.97
N LEU A 227 -33.42 -10.77 9.73
CA LEU A 227 -32.94 -9.54 9.10
C LEU A 227 -33.35 -8.28 9.89
N LEU A 228 -34.61 -8.17 10.31
CA LEU A 228 -35.11 -7.05 11.11
C LEU A 228 -34.42 -6.97 12.47
N THR A 229 -34.21 -8.11 13.13
CA THR A 229 -33.50 -8.17 14.41
C THR A 229 -32.07 -7.64 14.26
N PHE A 230 -31.38 -8.07 13.21
CA PHE A 230 -30.07 -7.54 12.86
C PHE A 230 -30.12 -6.03 12.58
N LEU A 231 -31.01 -5.58 11.69
CA LEU A 231 -31.10 -4.18 11.27
C LEU A 231 -31.47 -3.23 12.42
N MET A 232 -32.30 -3.67 13.37
CA MET A 232 -32.61 -2.90 14.58
C MET A 232 -31.38 -2.73 15.49
N SER A 233 -30.45 -3.69 15.48
CA SER A 233 -29.19 -3.62 16.24
C SER A 233 -28.04 -2.95 15.48
N TYR A 234 -28.07 -3.00 14.15
CA TYR A 234 -27.01 -2.50 13.28
C TYR A 234 -27.13 -0.98 13.09
N ARG A 235 -25.99 -0.28 13.21
CA ARG A 235 -25.92 1.15 12.89
C ARG A 235 -25.13 1.36 11.60
N ARG A 236 -25.71 2.19 10.74
CA ARG A 236 -25.11 2.63 9.49
C ARG A 236 -23.73 3.24 9.71
N VAL A 237 -22.78 2.88 8.85
CA VAL A 237 -21.40 3.37 8.85
C VAL A 237 -21.13 4.26 7.63
N SER A 238 -21.85 4.03 6.52
CA SER A 238 -21.68 4.81 5.29
C SER A 238 -22.68 5.96 5.14
N GLU A 239 -22.35 6.90 4.26
CA GLU A 239 -23.29 7.93 3.84
C GLU A 239 -24.42 7.33 2.98
N ILE A 240 -25.55 8.04 2.96
CA ILE A 240 -26.72 7.68 2.15
C ILE A 240 -26.35 7.71 0.66
N GLN A 241 -26.50 6.58 -0.02
CA GLN A 241 -26.14 6.40 -1.43
C GLN A 241 -27.09 7.15 -2.37
N ALA A 242 -26.61 7.58 -3.54
CA ALA A 242 -27.40 8.33 -4.51
C ALA A 242 -28.65 7.56 -4.98
N ASP A 243 -28.48 6.28 -5.33
CA ASP A 243 -29.59 5.39 -5.74
C ASP A 243 -30.70 5.30 -4.68
N GLU A 244 -30.32 5.28 -3.40
CA GLU A 244 -31.27 5.26 -2.28
C GLU A 244 -32.05 6.57 -2.18
N LYS A 245 -31.38 7.72 -2.41
CA LYS A 245 -32.03 9.04 -2.46
C LYS A 245 -33.00 9.12 -3.62
N GLU A 246 -32.59 8.65 -4.79
CA GLU A 246 -33.42 8.66 -6.00
C GLU A 246 -34.69 7.82 -5.80
N ASN A 247 -34.56 6.58 -5.32
CA ASN A 247 -35.69 5.72 -4.99
C ASN A 247 -36.62 6.40 -3.96
N TRP A 248 -36.06 7.02 -2.93
CA TRP A 248 -36.84 7.73 -1.92
C TRP A 248 -37.69 8.86 -2.52
N TYR A 249 -37.10 9.69 -3.38
CA TYR A 249 -37.81 10.81 -4.01
C TYR A 249 -38.81 10.38 -5.08
N GLN A 250 -38.59 9.23 -5.74
CA GLN A 250 -39.57 8.65 -6.66
C GLN A 250 -40.86 8.23 -5.93
N ILE A 251 -40.73 7.66 -4.73
CA ILE A 251 -41.88 7.20 -3.93
C ILE A 251 -42.53 8.39 -3.21
N ASN A 252 -41.73 9.37 -2.79
CA ASN A 252 -42.19 10.53 -2.02
C ASN A 252 -41.85 11.86 -2.72
N PRO A 253 -42.48 12.16 -3.88
CA PRO A 253 -42.14 13.33 -4.69
C PRO A 253 -42.46 14.68 -4.02
N CYS A 254 -43.30 14.68 -2.98
CA CYS A 254 -43.69 15.89 -2.24
C CYS A 254 -42.75 16.23 -1.06
N MET A 255 -41.81 15.34 -0.71
CA MET A 255 -40.87 15.56 0.39
C MET A 255 -39.67 16.37 -0.10
N GLN A 256 -39.32 17.46 0.60
CA GLN A 256 -38.17 18.32 0.26
C GLN A 256 -36.85 17.82 0.86
N SER A 257 -36.90 16.92 1.85
CA SER A 257 -35.71 16.38 2.53
C SER A 257 -35.91 14.93 2.98
N LEU A 258 -34.80 14.22 3.13
CA LEU A 258 -34.76 12.89 3.76
C LEU A 258 -35.08 12.96 5.26
N LEU A 259 -35.58 11.84 5.80
CA LEU A 259 -35.80 11.73 7.23
C LEU A 259 -34.46 11.58 7.98
N PRO A 260 -34.33 12.15 9.20
CA PRO A 260 -33.12 11.99 10.00
C PRO A 260 -32.74 10.52 10.28
N ILE A 261 -33.73 9.63 10.38
CA ILE A 261 -33.54 8.19 10.62
C ILE A 261 -32.69 7.49 9.55
N CYS A 262 -32.68 8.02 8.32
CA CYS A 262 -31.94 7.46 7.18
C CYS A 262 -30.42 7.47 7.41
N ASN A 263 -29.91 8.37 8.26
CA ASN A 263 -28.48 8.42 8.58
C ASN A 263 -28.02 7.27 9.48
N PHE A 264 -28.95 6.57 10.15
CA PHE A 264 -28.64 5.55 11.15
C PHE A 264 -29.12 4.16 10.77
N ARG A 265 -30.15 4.07 9.92
CA ARG A 265 -30.78 2.82 9.47
C ARG A 265 -30.59 2.60 7.97
N LEU A 266 -30.63 1.34 7.56
CA LEU A 266 -30.59 0.91 6.16
C LEU A 266 -32.01 0.65 5.61
N PRO A 267 -32.25 0.86 4.31
CA PRO A 267 -33.58 0.63 3.72
C PRO A 267 -33.88 -0.88 3.59
N LEU A 268 -34.84 -1.40 4.38
CA LEU A 268 -35.19 -2.84 4.41
C LEU A 268 -35.65 -3.36 3.04
N ILE A 269 -36.61 -2.68 2.41
CA ILE A 269 -37.21 -3.14 1.15
C ILE A 269 -36.17 -3.20 0.04
N LEU A 270 -35.25 -2.24 -0.02
CA LEU A 270 -34.16 -2.25 -1.02
C LEU A 270 -33.17 -3.41 -0.82
N LEU A 271 -33.03 -3.92 0.41
CA LEU A 271 -32.22 -5.12 0.70
C LEU A 271 -32.93 -6.42 0.30
N ILE A 272 -34.26 -6.45 0.26
CA ILE A 272 -35.05 -7.65 -0.04
C ILE A 272 -35.39 -7.74 -1.52
N GLU A 273 -35.90 -6.64 -2.11
CA GLU A 273 -36.43 -6.60 -3.48
C GLU A 273 -35.41 -6.08 -4.50
N GLY A 274 -34.41 -5.32 -4.05
CA GLY A 274 -33.36 -4.74 -4.89
C GLY A 274 -32.10 -5.59 -4.98
N ASP A 275 -31.01 -5.00 -5.48
CA ASP A 275 -29.67 -5.58 -5.38
C ASP A 275 -29.07 -5.26 -3.99
N PRO A 276 -28.94 -6.26 -3.09
CA PRO A 276 -28.48 -6.02 -1.73
C PRO A 276 -27.06 -5.46 -1.69
N TRP A 277 -26.23 -5.74 -2.71
CA TRP A 277 -24.85 -5.29 -2.75
C TRP A 277 -24.73 -3.77 -2.88
N LYS A 278 -25.70 -3.09 -3.48
CA LYS A 278 -25.71 -1.61 -3.56
C LYS A 278 -25.74 -0.96 -2.17
N ILE A 279 -26.40 -1.61 -1.23
CA ILE A 279 -26.52 -1.14 0.16
C ILE A 279 -25.41 -1.72 1.05
N ILE A 280 -25.08 -3.00 0.89
CA ILE A 280 -24.11 -3.68 1.77
C ILE A 280 -22.67 -3.26 1.46
N LYS A 281 -22.29 -3.17 0.18
CA LYS A 281 -20.92 -2.83 -0.22
C LYS A 281 -20.39 -1.58 0.50
N PRO A 282 -21.11 -0.44 0.57
CA PRO A 282 -20.63 0.74 1.28
C PRO A 282 -20.52 0.58 2.81
N GLU A 283 -21.16 -0.43 3.41
CA GLU A 283 -21.16 -0.73 4.85
C GLU A 283 -20.04 -1.70 5.28
N LEU A 284 -19.39 -2.38 4.31
CA LEU A 284 -18.33 -3.35 4.58
C LEU A 284 -17.01 -2.65 4.94
N THR A 285 -16.48 -3.02 6.10
CA THR A 285 -15.17 -2.63 6.64
C THR A 285 -14.57 -3.82 7.41
N LEU A 286 -13.26 -3.79 7.70
CA LEU A 286 -12.60 -4.82 8.54
C LEU A 286 -13.22 -4.95 9.96
N LYS A 287 -13.98 -3.94 10.42
CA LYS A 287 -14.67 -3.96 11.72
C LYS A 287 -16.10 -4.53 11.62
N THR A 288 -16.75 -4.40 10.47
CA THR A 288 -18.18 -4.72 10.31
C THR A 288 -18.44 -6.04 9.59
N TYR A 289 -17.53 -6.53 8.74
CA TYR A 289 -17.84 -7.69 7.87
C TYR A 289 -18.31 -8.94 8.64
N LYS A 290 -17.77 -9.21 9.83
CA LYS A 290 -18.18 -10.36 10.67
C LYS A 290 -19.62 -10.25 11.16
N THR A 291 -20.12 -9.03 11.43
CA THR A 291 -21.50 -8.85 11.88
C THR A 291 -22.49 -9.22 10.78
N TRP A 292 -22.12 -8.95 9.52
CA TRP A 292 -22.94 -9.28 8.35
C TRP A 292 -23.06 -10.79 8.08
N PHE A 293 -22.20 -11.65 8.66
CA PHE A 293 -22.34 -13.10 8.54
C PHE A 293 -23.63 -13.64 9.15
N GLN A 294 -24.24 -12.92 10.10
CA GLN A 294 -25.49 -13.34 10.76
C GLN A 294 -26.68 -13.37 9.80
N ILE A 295 -26.68 -12.53 8.77
CA ILE A 295 -27.79 -12.36 7.83
C ILE A 295 -27.46 -12.72 6.38
N ILE A 296 -26.22 -13.15 6.11
CA ILE A 296 -25.75 -13.41 4.75
C ILE A 296 -26.55 -14.53 4.06
N SER A 297 -26.93 -15.57 4.81
CA SER A 297 -27.75 -16.67 4.31
C SER A 297 -29.19 -16.26 4.02
N VAL A 298 -29.76 -15.35 4.83
CA VAL A 298 -31.11 -14.81 4.65
C VAL A 298 -31.19 -14.03 3.34
N LEU A 299 -30.18 -13.22 3.04
CA LEU A 299 -30.09 -12.45 1.80
C LEU A 299 -29.59 -13.28 0.61
N ARG A 300 -29.37 -14.60 0.80
CA ARG A 300 -28.84 -15.52 -0.21
C ARG A 300 -27.52 -15.03 -0.84
N LEU A 301 -26.69 -14.39 -0.03
CA LEU A 301 -25.38 -13.87 -0.43
C LEU A 301 -24.26 -14.85 -0.07
N ASP A 302 -23.14 -14.71 -0.77
CA ASP A 302 -21.96 -15.55 -0.59
C ASP A 302 -20.90 -14.88 0.31
N LYS A 303 -20.34 -15.67 1.23
CA LYS A 303 -19.30 -15.23 2.18
C LYS A 303 -18.01 -14.83 1.48
N ASN A 304 -17.65 -15.51 0.38
CA ASN A 304 -16.43 -15.22 -0.37
C ASN A 304 -16.46 -13.79 -0.92
N THR A 305 -17.57 -13.44 -1.56
CA THR A 305 -17.83 -12.14 -2.17
C THR A 305 -17.84 -11.06 -1.10
N LEU A 306 -18.46 -11.29 0.07
CA LEU A 306 -18.49 -10.33 1.17
C LEU A 306 -17.08 -9.99 1.68
N CYS A 307 -16.26 -11.01 1.95
CA CYS A 307 -14.89 -10.81 2.41
C CYS A 307 -14.02 -10.15 1.33
N SER A 308 -14.13 -10.60 0.07
CA SER A 308 -13.41 -10.00 -1.06
C SER A 308 -13.74 -8.52 -1.23
N LEU A 309 -15.03 -8.16 -1.22
CA LEU A 309 -15.47 -6.76 -1.29
C LEU A 309 -14.98 -5.94 -0.10
N THR A 310 -14.92 -6.53 1.10
CA THR A 310 -14.37 -5.87 2.29
C THR A 310 -12.91 -5.48 2.06
N ILE A 311 -12.11 -6.38 1.48
CA ILE A 311 -10.70 -6.11 1.14
C ILE A 311 -10.57 -5.08 0.02
N HIS A 312 -11.36 -5.20 -1.04
CA HIS A 312 -11.32 -4.27 -2.19
C HIS A 312 -11.80 -2.85 -1.86
N ARG A 313 -12.44 -2.63 -0.71
CA ARG A 313 -12.80 -1.29 -0.23
C ARG A 313 -11.74 -0.63 0.62
N LEU A 314 -10.67 -1.33 0.98
CA LEU A 314 -9.55 -0.72 1.67
C LEU A 314 -8.93 0.35 0.77
N THR A 315 -9.11 1.60 1.15
CA THR A 315 -8.54 2.73 0.41
C THR A 315 -7.03 2.80 0.63
N CYS A 316 -6.30 3.37 -0.33
CA CYS A 316 -4.87 3.64 -0.16
C CYS A 316 -4.60 4.42 1.13
N ASN A 317 -5.49 5.34 1.53
CA ASN A 317 -5.37 6.12 2.77
C ASN A 317 -5.48 5.24 4.03
N GLN A 318 -6.35 4.23 4.03
CA GLN A 318 -6.46 3.29 5.15
C GLN A 318 -5.24 2.36 5.21
N LEU A 319 -4.76 1.90 4.05
CA LEU A 319 -3.55 1.08 3.93
C LEU A 319 -2.27 1.86 4.27
N SER A 320 -2.29 3.19 4.15
CA SER A 320 -1.17 4.09 4.44
C SER A 320 -1.36 4.93 5.71
N GLN A 321 -2.37 4.65 6.55
CA GLN A 321 -2.72 5.50 7.69
C GLN A 321 -1.57 5.70 8.69
N SER A 322 -0.68 4.72 8.80
CA SER A 322 0.51 4.76 9.66
C SER A 322 1.74 5.40 9.01
N TYR A 323 1.61 5.93 7.80
CA TYR A 323 2.68 6.55 7.02
C TYR A 323 2.47 8.05 6.92
N SER A 324 3.57 8.81 6.96
CA SER A 324 3.57 10.22 6.57
C SER A 324 3.50 10.37 5.05
N LYS A 325 3.10 11.55 4.55
CA LYS A 325 2.96 11.81 3.10
C LYS A 325 4.25 11.53 2.33
N GLU A 326 5.41 11.87 2.87
CA GLU A 326 6.72 11.62 2.26
C GLU A 326 7.02 10.11 2.20
N GLU A 327 6.71 9.38 3.27
CA GLU A 327 6.92 7.94 3.37
C GLU A 327 6.03 7.11 2.43
N THR A 328 4.89 7.64 1.99
CA THR A 328 4.06 6.95 1.00
C THR A 328 4.73 6.83 -0.37
N SER A 329 5.71 7.70 -0.66
CA SER A 329 6.47 7.73 -1.91
C SER A 329 7.86 7.08 -1.79
N SER A 330 8.45 7.09 -0.59
CA SER A 330 9.79 6.53 -0.34
C SER A 330 9.73 5.07 0.13
N TRP A 331 10.75 4.28 -0.19
CA TRP A 331 10.83 2.88 0.22
C TRP A 331 10.98 2.73 1.75
N CYS A 332 9.98 2.13 2.40
CA CYS A 332 9.95 1.99 3.85
C CYS A 332 10.60 0.67 4.31
N LEU A 333 11.67 0.76 5.12
CA LEU A 333 12.41 -0.43 5.59
C LEU A 333 11.76 -1.13 6.79
N ASN A 334 11.00 -0.40 7.61
CA ASN A 334 10.41 -0.94 8.83
C ASN A 334 8.92 -1.24 8.65
N PRO A 335 8.42 -2.38 9.17
CA PRO A 335 6.99 -2.70 9.14
C PRO A 335 6.22 -1.82 10.13
N LYS A 336 5.11 -1.22 9.68
CA LYS A 336 4.27 -0.32 10.48
C LYS A 336 2.86 -0.86 10.71
N ASN A 337 2.34 -1.67 9.79
CA ASN A 337 0.95 -2.10 9.74
C ASN A 337 0.72 -3.57 10.11
N LYS A 338 1.44 -4.10 11.12
CA LYS A 338 1.34 -5.51 11.51
C LYS A 338 -0.08 -5.95 11.90
N THR A 339 -0.82 -5.11 12.64
CA THR A 339 -2.20 -5.41 13.07
C THR A 339 -3.16 -5.43 11.88
N LEU A 340 -3.08 -4.44 11.01
CA LEU A 340 -3.90 -4.35 9.80
C LEU A 340 -3.70 -5.55 8.88
N LEU A 341 -2.44 -5.97 8.67
CA LEU A 341 -2.14 -7.17 7.87
C LEU A 341 -2.69 -8.45 8.51
N ALA A 342 -2.72 -8.54 9.84
CA ALA A 342 -3.34 -9.66 10.54
C ALA A 342 -4.87 -9.68 10.35
N ASP A 343 -5.53 -8.52 10.45
CA ASP A 343 -6.98 -8.38 10.21
C ASP A 343 -7.35 -8.74 8.76
N ILE A 344 -6.53 -8.32 7.79
CA ILE A 344 -6.67 -8.68 6.37
C ILE A 344 -6.53 -10.19 6.19
N LYS A 345 -5.50 -10.80 6.80
CA LYS A 345 -5.26 -12.25 6.74
C LYS A 345 -6.44 -13.02 7.33
N GLU A 346 -7.00 -12.56 8.44
CA GLU A 346 -8.19 -13.17 9.04
C GLU A 346 -9.41 -13.06 8.12
N CYS A 347 -9.67 -11.88 7.55
CA CYS A 347 -10.78 -11.66 6.62
C CYS A 347 -10.68 -12.57 5.37
N VAL A 348 -9.49 -12.66 4.77
CA VAL A 348 -9.24 -13.55 3.62
C VAL A 348 -9.34 -15.03 4.02
N GLY A 349 -9.03 -15.40 5.26
CA GLY A 349 -9.16 -16.76 5.78
C GLY A 349 -10.59 -17.32 5.72
N TYR A 350 -11.61 -16.46 5.67
CA TYR A 350 -13.00 -16.88 5.49
C TYR A 350 -13.41 -17.11 4.02
N ILE A 351 -12.53 -16.79 3.06
CA ILE A 351 -12.77 -17.02 1.64
C ILE A 351 -12.36 -18.47 1.30
N THR A 352 -13.36 -19.31 1.01
CA THR A 352 -13.19 -20.69 0.55
C THR A 352 -12.72 -20.77 -0.90
N ASN A 353 -13.13 -19.82 -1.75
CA ASN A 353 -12.64 -19.73 -3.13
C ASN A 353 -11.18 -19.22 -3.16
N LEU A 354 -10.24 -20.11 -3.51
CA LEU A 354 -8.81 -19.84 -3.45
C LEU A 354 -8.34 -18.79 -4.47
N GLU A 355 -8.96 -18.74 -5.66
CA GLU A 355 -8.71 -17.71 -6.67
C GLU A 355 -9.05 -16.32 -6.13
N MET A 356 -10.25 -16.17 -5.57
CA MET A 356 -10.74 -14.91 -5.01
C MET A 356 -9.91 -14.46 -3.80
N ALA A 357 -9.49 -15.41 -2.94
CA ALA A 357 -8.61 -15.14 -1.81
C ALA A 357 -7.25 -14.60 -2.29
N SER A 358 -6.65 -15.25 -3.30
CA SER A 358 -5.39 -14.82 -3.92
C SER A 358 -5.52 -13.43 -4.56
N ALA A 359 -6.59 -13.19 -5.32
CA ALA A 359 -6.86 -11.89 -5.95
C ALA A 359 -7.05 -10.76 -4.93
N SER A 360 -7.72 -11.04 -3.80
CA SER A 360 -7.92 -10.09 -2.70
C SER A 360 -6.59 -9.68 -2.06
N LEU A 361 -5.69 -10.65 -1.80
CA LEU A 361 -4.35 -10.34 -1.29
C LEU A 361 -3.50 -9.61 -2.33
N TYR A 362 -3.60 -9.97 -3.61
CA TYR A 362 -2.89 -9.28 -4.69
C TYR A 362 -3.33 -7.81 -4.81
N TYR A 363 -4.62 -7.53 -4.58
CA TYR A 363 -5.12 -6.15 -4.49
C TYR A 363 -4.41 -5.39 -3.37
N VAL A 364 -4.30 -5.97 -2.18
CA VAL A 364 -3.62 -5.35 -1.02
C VAL A 364 -2.14 -5.05 -1.35
N VAL A 365 -1.42 -5.99 -1.97
CA VAL A 365 -0.01 -5.80 -2.37
C VAL A 365 0.16 -4.60 -3.31
N ASN A 366 -0.77 -4.39 -4.23
CA ASN A 366 -0.68 -3.28 -5.19
C ASN A 366 -1.05 -1.91 -4.62
N HIS A 367 -1.78 -1.86 -3.51
CA HIS A 367 -2.25 -0.62 -2.90
C HIS A 367 -1.50 -0.26 -1.60
N LEU A 368 -0.63 -1.14 -1.11
CA LEU A 368 0.29 -0.82 -0.02
C LEU A 368 1.47 0.03 -0.52
N PRO A 369 1.94 1.01 0.28
CA PRO A 369 3.17 1.75 -0.01
C PRO A 369 4.39 0.82 -0.17
N PRO A 370 5.38 1.20 -1.00
CA PRO A 370 6.58 0.39 -1.22
C PRO A 370 7.38 0.22 0.07
N GLY A 371 7.70 -1.03 0.44
CA GLY A 371 8.47 -1.30 1.65
C GLY A 371 8.16 -2.64 2.33
N ALA A 372 8.53 -2.75 3.60
CA ALA A 372 8.43 -3.97 4.41
C ALA A 372 6.99 -4.53 4.51
N ASP A 373 5.99 -3.68 4.69
CA ASP A 373 4.60 -4.15 4.79
C ASP A 373 4.09 -4.68 3.43
N GLN A 374 4.56 -4.11 2.31
CA GLN A 374 4.27 -4.63 0.97
C GLN A 374 4.94 -6.00 0.74
N VAL A 375 6.17 -6.20 1.23
CA VAL A 375 6.85 -7.50 1.20
C VAL A 375 6.06 -8.54 2.00
N ALA A 376 5.66 -8.22 3.22
CA ALA A 376 4.87 -9.12 4.07
C ALA A 376 3.51 -9.47 3.42
N ALA A 377 2.83 -8.50 2.80
CA ALA A 377 1.62 -8.76 2.04
C ALA A 377 1.87 -9.64 0.81
N ALA A 378 2.98 -9.41 0.09
CA ALA A 378 3.35 -10.18 -1.10
C ALA A 378 3.68 -11.63 -0.74
N GLU A 379 4.35 -11.85 0.39
CA GLU A 379 4.62 -13.16 0.95
C GLU A 379 3.32 -13.92 1.28
N MET A 380 2.38 -13.27 1.99
CA MET A 380 1.06 -13.87 2.26
C MET A 380 0.30 -14.21 0.97
N CYS A 381 0.35 -13.33 -0.03
CA CYS A 381 -0.26 -13.56 -1.33
C CYS A 381 0.40 -14.74 -2.06
N TYR A 382 1.72 -14.84 -2.02
CA TYR A 382 2.48 -15.94 -2.63
C TYR A 382 2.12 -17.30 -2.02
N PHE A 383 2.10 -17.41 -0.68
CA PHE A 383 1.70 -18.65 -0.01
C PHE A 383 0.27 -19.06 -0.37
N GLN A 384 -0.66 -18.09 -0.43
CA GLN A 384 -2.04 -18.36 -0.82
C GLN A 384 -2.15 -18.82 -2.28
N ALA A 385 -1.39 -18.19 -3.19
CA ALA A 385 -1.35 -18.57 -4.60
C ALA A 385 -0.73 -19.96 -4.82
N GLN A 386 0.32 -20.31 -4.06
CA GLN A 386 0.89 -21.66 -4.06
C GLN A 386 -0.15 -22.69 -3.59
N LYS A 387 -0.85 -22.40 -2.49
CA LYS A 387 -1.94 -23.26 -1.98
C LYS A 387 -3.05 -23.44 -3.02
N TRP A 388 -3.40 -22.38 -3.74
CA TRP A 388 -4.37 -22.45 -4.83
C TRP A 388 -3.91 -23.38 -5.96
N ALA A 389 -2.68 -23.17 -6.46
CA ALA A 389 -2.13 -23.97 -7.56
C ALA A 389 -1.90 -25.45 -7.20
N THR A 390 -1.67 -25.77 -5.91
CA THR A 390 -1.52 -27.16 -5.47
C THR A 390 -2.84 -27.88 -5.28
N ILE A 391 -3.87 -27.21 -4.74
CA ILE A 391 -5.20 -27.81 -4.53
C ILE A 391 -5.98 -27.89 -5.85
N GLU A 392 -5.86 -26.86 -6.70
CA GLU A 392 -6.56 -26.75 -7.99
C GLU A 392 -5.56 -26.47 -9.12
N PRO A 393 -4.87 -27.50 -9.65
CA PRO A 393 -3.84 -27.35 -10.68
C PRO A 393 -4.46 -27.07 -12.06
N SER A 394 -5.10 -25.91 -12.21
CA SER A 394 -5.64 -25.41 -13.47
C SER A 394 -4.66 -24.46 -14.16
N ASP A 395 -4.80 -24.27 -15.47
CA ASP A 395 -4.01 -23.29 -16.23
C ASP A 395 -4.18 -21.86 -15.67
N LYS A 396 -5.38 -21.53 -15.18
CA LYS A 396 -5.65 -20.25 -14.49
C LYS A 396 -4.85 -20.13 -13.20
N ALA A 397 -4.83 -21.17 -12.37
CA ALA A 397 -4.09 -21.15 -11.12
C ALA A 397 -2.57 -21.06 -11.35
N GLN A 398 -2.04 -21.75 -12.36
CA GLN A 398 -0.62 -21.66 -12.77
C GLN A 398 -0.25 -20.24 -13.24
N LYS A 399 -1.07 -19.63 -14.13
CA LYS A 399 -0.87 -18.24 -14.57
C LYS A 399 -0.99 -17.24 -13.42
N GLY A 400 -1.95 -17.48 -12.51
CA GLY A 400 -2.12 -16.69 -11.29
C GLY A 400 -0.89 -16.77 -10.38
N LEU A 401 -0.38 -17.97 -10.14
CA LEU A 401 0.83 -18.19 -9.36
C LEU A 401 2.04 -17.48 -9.99
N ALA A 402 2.30 -17.67 -11.30
CA ALA A 402 3.41 -17.01 -11.99
C ALA A 402 3.34 -15.47 -11.88
N LYS A 403 2.12 -14.90 -11.95
CA LYS A 403 1.91 -13.45 -11.78
C LYS A 403 2.23 -12.97 -10.35
N VAL A 404 1.77 -13.71 -9.34
CA VAL A 404 2.01 -13.40 -7.93
C VAL A 404 3.48 -13.58 -7.59
N GLU A 405 4.09 -14.66 -8.07
CA GLU A 405 5.49 -15.00 -7.90
C GLU A 405 6.42 -13.92 -8.45
N LYS A 406 6.18 -13.47 -9.69
CA LYS A 406 6.90 -12.34 -10.28
C LYS A 406 6.81 -11.10 -9.40
N LYS A 407 5.62 -10.79 -8.87
CA LYS A 407 5.42 -9.62 -7.98
C LYS A 407 6.13 -9.79 -6.64
N PHE A 408 6.06 -10.97 -6.04
CA PHE A 408 6.72 -11.28 -4.77
C PHE A 408 8.24 -11.12 -4.89
N PHE A 409 8.88 -11.79 -5.86
CA PHE A 409 10.32 -11.65 -6.05
C PHE A 409 10.70 -10.21 -6.41
N THR A 410 9.88 -9.50 -7.18
CA THR A 410 10.13 -8.09 -7.49
C THR A 410 10.22 -7.23 -6.22
N VAL A 411 9.21 -7.31 -5.36
CA VAL A 411 9.13 -6.46 -4.16
C VAL A 411 10.16 -6.90 -3.11
N SER A 412 10.32 -8.21 -2.90
CA SER A 412 11.24 -8.78 -1.91
C SER A 412 12.71 -8.50 -2.24
N THR A 413 13.14 -8.73 -3.48
CA THR A 413 14.52 -8.43 -3.92
C THR A 413 14.77 -6.92 -3.90
N SER A 414 13.80 -6.10 -4.32
CA SER A 414 13.92 -4.63 -4.19
C SER A 414 14.11 -4.22 -2.72
N HIS A 415 13.37 -4.84 -1.80
CA HIS A 415 13.51 -4.57 -0.38
C HIS A 415 14.91 -4.88 0.16
N ILE A 416 15.49 -6.01 -0.26
CA ILE A 416 16.88 -6.37 0.06
C ILE A 416 17.84 -5.31 -0.48
N LEU A 417 17.69 -4.89 -1.75
CA LEU A 417 18.54 -3.84 -2.30
C LEU A 417 18.47 -2.55 -1.49
N TYR A 418 17.27 -2.08 -1.12
CA TYR A 418 17.14 -0.89 -0.28
C TYR A 418 17.70 -1.07 1.14
N SER A 419 17.55 -2.23 1.76
CA SER A 419 18.06 -2.48 3.12
C SER A 419 19.59 -2.45 3.19
N TYR A 420 20.26 -2.86 2.11
CA TYR A 420 21.72 -2.79 1.96
C TYR A 420 22.21 -1.52 1.24
N LYS A 421 21.36 -0.50 1.05
CA LYS A 421 21.69 0.78 0.37
C LYS A 421 22.10 0.65 -1.11
N LEU A 422 21.63 -0.41 -1.76
CA LEU A 422 21.81 -0.75 -3.18
C LEU A 422 20.54 -0.49 -4.01
N GLY A 423 19.57 0.27 -3.49
CA GLY A 423 18.29 0.60 -4.14
C GLY A 423 18.40 1.58 -5.32
N GLN A 424 19.36 1.37 -6.22
CA GLN A 424 19.61 2.22 -7.39
C GLN A 424 18.87 1.67 -8.62
N GLU A 425 18.48 2.56 -9.55
CA GLU A 425 17.70 2.17 -10.73
C GLU A 425 18.38 1.10 -11.60
N LYS A 426 19.72 1.13 -11.69
CA LYS A 426 20.52 0.10 -12.40
C LYS A 426 20.24 -1.32 -11.89
N TYR A 427 20.11 -1.48 -10.57
CA TYR A 427 19.88 -2.77 -9.92
C TYR A 427 18.41 -3.14 -9.90
N LEU A 428 17.53 -2.16 -9.69
CA LEU A 428 16.08 -2.39 -9.67
C LEU A 428 15.54 -2.93 -11.01
N LYS A 429 16.18 -2.58 -12.13
CA LYS A 429 15.85 -3.12 -13.47
C LYS A 429 16.15 -4.61 -13.62
N LEU A 430 17.13 -5.13 -12.88
CA LEU A 430 17.62 -6.51 -12.98
C LEU A 430 17.02 -7.44 -11.92
N VAL A 431 16.05 -6.96 -11.15
CA VAL A 431 15.47 -7.71 -10.01
C VAL A 431 14.93 -9.09 -10.37
N LEU A 432 14.45 -9.28 -11.60
CA LEU A 432 13.95 -10.58 -12.09
C LEU A 432 15.02 -11.43 -12.77
N SER A 433 16.15 -10.81 -13.18
CA SER A 433 17.31 -11.47 -13.77
C SER A 433 18.35 -11.71 -12.68
N HIS A 434 18.07 -12.65 -11.77
CA HIS A 434 18.82 -12.76 -10.51
C HIS A 434 20.33 -12.99 -10.69
N GLU A 435 20.76 -13.77 -11.69
CA GLU A 435 22.20 -13.97 -11.96
C GLU A 435 22.88 -12.71 -12.48
N GLU A 436 22.26 -12.01 -13.45
CA GLU A 436 22.76 -10.74 -13.99
C GLU A 436 22.84 -9.68 -12.89
N LEU A 437 21.83 -9.62 -12.01
CA LEU A 437 21.84 -8.74 -10.85
C LEU A 437 23.04 -9.02 -9.95
N VAL A 438 23.32 -10.29 -9.63
CA VAL A 438 24.47 -10.64 -8.78
C VAL A 438 25.79 -10.26 -9.45
N ARG A 439 25.95 -10.52 -10.76
CA ARG A 439 27.14 -10.10 -11.52
C ARG A 439 27.32 -8.59 -11.46
N GLU A 440 26.27 -7.81 -11.69
CA GLU A 440 26.30 -6.34 -11.65
C GLU A 440 26.52 -5.77 -10.23
N LEU A 441 26.02 -6.43 -9.19
CA LEU A 441 26.30 -6.06 -7.80
C LEU A 441 27.78 -6.19 -7.47
N TYR A 442 28.41 -7.28 -7.91
CA TYR A 442 29.85 -7.50 -7.72
C TYR A 442 30.75 -6.58 -8.56
N HIS A 443 30.20 -5.93 -9.59
CA HIS A 443 30.87 -4.89 -10.35
C HIS A 443 30.63 -3.47 -9.80
N ASP A 444 29.94 -3.31 -8.66
CA ASP A 444 29.68 -1.97 -8.10
C ASP A 444 30.98 -1.20 -7.82
N PRO A 445 31.08 0.07 -8.25
CA PRO A 445 32.27 0.88 -8.05
C PRO A 445 32.63 1.10 -6.58
N SER A 446 31.69 0.94 -5.63
CA SER A 446 31.98 1.07 -4.20
C SER A 446 33.06 0.11 -3.72
N ILE A 447 33.16 -1.08 -4.31
CA ILE A 447 34.16 -2.10 -3.95
C ILE A 447 35.58 -1.58 -4.23
N CYS A 448 35.78 -0.89 -5.36
CA CYS A 448 37.09 -0.40 -5.78
C CYS A 448 37.46 0.98 -5.18
N ASN A 449 36.44 1.81 -4.87
CA ASN A 449 36.64 3.17 -4.39
C ASN A 449 37.11 3.26 -2.93
N ASP A 450 36.70 2.34 -2.06
CA ASP A 450 36.96 2.46 -0.61
C ASP A 450 38.43 2.22 -0.23
N ARG A 451 39.15 1.36 -0.98
CA ARG A 451 40.61 1.18 -0.77
C ARG A 451 41.44 2.41 -1.15
N LYS A 452 40.87 3.35 -1.92
CA LYS A 452 41.56 4.57 -2.37
C LYS A 452 41.29 5.76 -1.45
N LEU A 453 40.11 5.83 -0.82
CA LEU A 453 39.64 7.00 -0.05
C LEU A 453 38.69 6.52 1.06
N ASN A 454 39.18 6.39 2.30
CA ASN A 454 38.46 6.03 3.55
C ASN A 454 37.28 6.98 3.91
N LYS A 455 36.34 7.26 3.01
CA LYS A 455 35.37 8.36 3.15
C LYS A 455 33.90 7.93 3.09
N ARG A 456 33.55 6.68 2.76
CA ARG A 456 32.14 6.23 2.78
C ARG A 456 32.00 4.76 3.24
N PRO A 457 31.01 4.44 4.10
CA PRO A 457 30.74 3.05 4.46
C PRO A 457 30.24 2.28 3.24
N ILE A 458 30.94 1.20 2.87
CA ILE A 458 30.58 0.29 1.77
C ILE A 458 29.22 -0.37 2.08
N PRO A 459 28.29 -0.45 1.11
CA PRO A 459 27.14 -1.34 1.22
C PRO A 459 27.61 -2.80 1.24
N ASP A 460 27.14 -3.60 2.20
CA ASP A 460 27.53 -5.02 2.31
C ASP A 460 26.91 -5.86 1.19
N ILE A 461 27.58 -5.89 0.03
CA ILE A 461 27.15 -6.58 -1.18
C ILE A 461 27.16 -8.10 -0.98
N ASN A 462 28.13 -8.65 -0.25
CA ASN A 462 28.17 -10.09 0.03
C ASN A 462 26.91 -10.55 0.77
N ARG A 463 26.51 -9.85 1.84
CA ARG A 463 25.26 -10.18 2.56
C ARG A 463 24.01 -9.90 1.74
N ALA A 464 24.00 -8.85 0.93
CA ALA A 464 22.88 -8.57 0.02
C ALA A 464 22.69 -9.73 -0.98
N VAL A 465 23.78 -10.19 -1.57
CA VAL A 465 23.80 -11.32 -2.51
C VAL A 465 23.38 -12.62 -1.83
N ASP A 466 23.85 -12.91 -0.61
CA ASP A 466 23.42 -14.09 0.15
C ASP A 466 21.90 -14.06 0.44
N ALA A 467 21.37 -12.89 0.79
CA ALA A 467 19.93 -12.71 1.01
C ALA A 467 19.13 -12.92 -0.29
N ILE A 468 19.59 -12.39 -1.43
CA ILE A 468 18.95 -12.59 -2.74
C ILE A 468 19.01 -14.06 -3.16
N ALA A 469 20.14 -14.73 -2.95
CA ALA A 469 20.31 -16.14 -3.28
C ALA A 469 19.41 -17.02 -2.42
N SER A 470 19.29 -16.73 -1.12
CA SER A 470 18.41 -17.46 -0.21
C SER A 470 16.93 -17.34 -0.60
N LEU A 471 16.50 -16.14 -1.04
CA LEU A 471 15.14 -15.87 -1.48
C LEU A 471 14.80 -16.66 -2.77
N ASN A 472 15.73 -16.68 -3.73
CA ASN A 472 15.53 -17.26 -5.05
C ASN A 472 16.02 -18.72 -5.17
N ARG A 473 16.51 -19.32 -4.08
CA ARG A 473 17.11 -20.67 -4.04
C ARG A 473 18.21 -20.86 -5.09
N MET A 474 19.07 -19.86 -5.27
CA MET A 474 20.17 -19.88 -6.22
C MET A 474 21.41 -20.54 -5.64
N ASP A 475 22.17 -21.23 -6.49
CA ASP A 475 23.51 -21.69 -6.15
C ASP A 475 24.53 -20.55 -6.35
N ILE A 476 24.67 -19.73 -5.31
CA ILE A 476 25.59 -18.61 -5.32
C ILE A 476 27.07 -19.05 -5.31
N PHE A 477 27.36 -20.27 -4.84
CA PHE A 477 28.73 -20.74 -4.68
C PHE A 477 29.39 -20.89 -6.06
N ASN A 478 28.73 -21.57 -6.99
CA ASN A 478 29.23 -21.75 -8.35
C ASN A 478 29.36 -20.41 -9.09
N LEU A 479 28.38 -19.51 -8.98
CA LEU A 479 28.44 -18.19 -9.61
C LEU A 479 29.61 -17.33 -9.07
N ARG A 480 29.90 -17.41 -7.77
CA ARG A 480 31.07 -16.74 -7.17
C ARG A 480 32.39 -17.32 -7.67
N LEU A 481 32.47 -18.65 -7.86
CA LEU A 481 33.65 -19.29 -8.43
C LEU A 481 33.86 -18.92 -9.89
N GLU A 482 32.79 -18.84 -10.69
CA GLU A 482 32.85 -18.34 -12.07
C GLU A 482 33.39 -16.91 -12.12
N LEU A 483 32.82 -15.98 -11.34
CA LEU A 483 33.29 -14.59 -11.25
C LEU A 483 34.75 -14.49 -10.81
N LEU A 484 35.15 -15.29 -9.81
CA LEU A 484 36.52 -15.34 -9.32
C LEU A 484 37.47 -15.86 -10.41
N SER A 485 37.08 -16.92 -11.12
CA SER A 485 37.84 -17.47 -12.24
C SER A 485 37.98 -16.42 -13.35
N ASP A 486 36.89 -15.75 -13.75
CA ASP A 486 36.90 -14.72 -14.78
C ASP A 486 37.85 -13.58 -14.43
N TRP A 487 37.78 -13.04 -13.21
CA TRP A 487 38.66 -11.95 -12.76
C TRP A 487 40.13 -12.36 -12.65
N LEU A 488 40.42 -13.62 -12.35
CA LEU A 488 41.78 -14.16 -12.33
C LEU A 488 42.31 -14.45 -13.74
N GLN A 489 41.46 -14.93 -14.65
CA GLN A 489 41.81 -15.41 -15.99
C GLN A 489 41.76 -14.37 -17.09
N THR A 490 41.23 -13.16 -16.85
CA THR A 490 40.98 -12.15 -17.89
C THR A 490 42.18 -12.01 -18.84
N SER A 491 42.05 -12.61 -20.01
CA SER A 491 42.99 -12.53 -21.12
C SER A 491 42.27 -11.88 -22.28
N LYS A 492 42.89 -10.81 -22.80
CA LYS A 492 42.51 -9.97 -23.97
C LYS A 492 41.50 -8.85 -23.70
N SER A 493 41.97 -7.61 -23.80
CA SER A 493 41.68 -6.75 -24.98
C SER A 493 41.80 -5.24 -24.74
N ASN A 494 42.10 -4.76 -23.54
CA ASN A 494 42.40 -3.33 -23.35
C ASN A 494 43.88 -3.16 -23.00
N LEU A 495 44.71 -3.14 -24.05
CA LEU A 495 45.99 -2.43 -24.04
C LEU A 495 45.69 -0.93 -23.96
N ASP A 496 45.07 -0.48 -22.87
CA ASP A 496 45.02 0.93 -22.53
C ASP A 496 46.41 1.30 -22.02
N THR A 497 47.17 1.89 -22.93
CA THR A 497 48.52 2.46 -22.84
C THR A 497 48.67 3.57 -21.79
N SER A 498 47.74 3.70 -20.84
CA SER A 498 47.70 4.77 -19.84
C SER A 498 48.10 4.34 -18.42
N ILE A 499 48.30 3.05 -18.16
CA ILE A 499 48.60 2.52 -16.80
C ILE A 499 50.12 2.36 -16.53
N GLU A 500 50.98 2.44 -17.54
CA GLU A 500 52.32 1.85 -17.49
C GLU A 500 53.36 2.58 -16.60
N MET A 501 53.17 3.86 -16.26
CA MET A 501 54.21 4.63 -15.53
C MET A 501 54.11 4.55 -14.00
N ASN A 502 52.96 4.14 -13.47
CA ASN A 502 52.70 4.07 -12.02
C ASN A 502 52.77 2.65 -11.43
N VAL A 503 52.74 1.62 -12.27
CA VAL A 503 52.93 0.21 -11.86
C VAL A 503 54.43 -0.07 -11.65
N THR A 504 55.28 0.51 -12.50
CA THR A 504 56.74 0.36 -12.52
C THR A 504 57.44 0.88 -11.25
N THR A 505 56.86 1.83 -10.54
CA THR A 505 57.42 2.43 -9.32
C THR A 505 57.08 1.69 -8.04
N ASP A 506 55.90 1.07 -7.95
CA ASP A 506 55.51 0.27 -6.77
C ASP A 506 56.52 -0.89 -6.57
N LEU A 507 57.07 -1.47 -7.65
CA LEU A 507 58.04 -2.58 -7.66
C LEU A 507 59.42 -2.25 -7.11
N LEU A 508 59.93 -1.06 -7.44
CA LEU A 508 61.21 -0.62 -6.90
C LEU A 508 61.12 -0.39 -5.38
N LEU A 509 59.91 -0.23 -4.83
CA LEU A 509 59.67 -0.11 -3.39
C LEU A 509 59.50 -1.47 -2.68
N TYR A 510 59.13 -2.55 -3.40
CA TYR A 510 58.82 -3.87 -2.82
C TYR A 510 59.99 -4.52 -2.06
N GLN A 511 61.25 -4.11 -2.27
CA GLN A 511 62.37 -4.59 -1.45
C GLN A 511 62.34 -4.05 0.00
N ASN A 512 61.67 -2.91 0.23
CA ASN A 512 61.68 -2.21 1.52
C ASN A 512 60.30 -2.04 2.17
N SER A 513 59.19 -2.30 1.46
CA SER A 513 57.83 -2.11 1.98
C SER A 513 57.00 -3.38 2.02
N THR A 514 56.45 -3.69 3.19
CA THR A 514 55.48 -4.79 3.43
C THR A 514 54.07 -4.52 2.89
N SER A 515 53.81 -3.36 2.28
CA SER A 515 52.47 -2.98 1.80
C SER A 515 52.28 -3.29 0.31
N LEU A 516 51.42 -4.26 0.01
CA LEU A 516 50.93 -4.51 -1.35
C LEU A 516 49.98 -3.37 -1.80
N SER A 517 50.51 -2.39 -2.54
CA SER A 517 49.68 -1.43 -3.29
C SER A 517 49.02 -2.17 -4.46
N VAL A 518 47.71 -2.39 -4.39
CA VAL A 518 46.94 -3.10 -5.42
C VAL A 518 46.07 -2.08 -6.14
N LYS A 519 46.41 -1.80 -7.40
CA LYS A 519 45.62 -0.93 -8.29
C LYS A 519 44.73 -1.70 -9.27
N ASP A 520 44.93 -3.02 -9.37
CA ASP A 520 44.13 -3.91 -10.21
C ASP A 520 42.73 -4.09 -9.60
N GLU A 521 41.72 -3.55 -10.29
CA GLU A 521 40.35 -3.61 -9.81
C GLU A 521 39.79 -5.04 -9.75
N ASN A 522 40.24 -5.94 -10.64
CA ASN A 522 39.80 -7.33 -10.65
C ASN A 522 40.34 -8.08 -9.42
N VAL A 523 41.59 -7.79 -9.03
CA VAL A 523 42.16 -8.33 -7.77
C VAL A 523 41.43 -7.77 -6.56
N ILE A 524 41.05 -6.48 -6.56
CA ILE A 524 40.27 -5.88 -5.46
C ILE A 524 38.89 -6.54 -5.35
N ARG A 525 38.17 -6.69 -6.46
CA ARG A 525 36.86 -7.35 -6.51
C ARG A 525 36.96 -8.82 -6.09
N ALA A 526 37.96 -9.54 -6.57
CA ALA A 526 38.24 -10.92 -6.17
C ALA A 526 38.48 -11.02 -4.66
N CYS A 527 39.32 -10.16 -4.08
CA CYS A 527 39.54 -10.14 -2.63
C CYS A 527 38.25 -9.88 -1.85
N TYR A 528 37.44 -8.92 -2.27
CA TYR A 528 36.16 -8.61 -1.62
C TYR A 528 35.18 -9.80 -1.70
N LEU A 529 35.09 -10.46 -2.86
CA LEU A 529 34.27 -11.66 -3.01
C LEU A 529 34.78 -12.81 -2.14
N LEU A 530 36.10 -12.97 -2.01
CA LEU A 530 36.72 -14.01 -1.18
C LEU A 530 36.42 -13.85 0.33
N GLU A 531 36.08 -12.64 0.79
CA GLU A 531 35.60 -12.43 2.17
C GLU A 531 34.28 -13.15 2.47
N SER A 532 33.50 -13.53 1.44
CA SER A 532 32.29 -14.34 1.61
C SER A 532 32.57 -15.83 1.86
N PHE A 533 33.81 -16.28 1.64
CA PHE A 533 34.21 -17.68 1.82
C PHE A 533 34.90 -17.88 3.18
N ASP A 534 34.92 -19.13 3.65
CA ASP A 534 35.82 -19.50 4.73
C ASP A 534 37.28 -19.26 4.31
N LYS A 535 38.06 -18.59 5.18
CA LYS A 535 39.41 -18.14 4.84
C LYS A 535 40.34 -19.29 4.46
N ILE A 536 40.21 -20.46 5.10
CA ILE A 536 41.05 -21.62 4.80
C ILE A 536 40.67 -22.18 3.43
N LYS A 537 39.37 -22.35 3.15
CA LYS A 537 38.89 -22.81 1.84
C LYS A 537 39.27 -21.86 0.71
N ALA A 538 39.09 -20.56 0.91
CA ALA A 538 39.48 -19.51 -0.04
C ALA A 538 40.99 -19.58 -0.34
N SER A 539 41.81 -19.70 0.70
CA SER A 539 43.26 -19.79 0.57
C SER A 539 43.70 -21.05 -0.16
N ASN A 540 43.12 -22.21 0.19
CA ASN A 540 43.38 -23.48 -0.49
C ASN A 540 42.98 -23.42 -1.97
N TYR A 541 41.84 -22.80 -2.28
CA TYR A 541 41.39 -22.61 -3.66
C TYR A 541 42.39 -21.75 -4.45
N LEU A 542 42.86 -20.63 -3.90
CA LEU A 542 43.89 -19.80 -4.54
C LEU A 542 45.22 -20.55 -4.71
N CYS A 543 45.61 -21.38 -3.73
CA CYS A 543 46.80 -22.23 -3.85
C CYS A 543 46.73 -23.21 -5.03
N THR A 544 45.54 -23.65 -5.46
CA THR A 544 45.42 -24.48 -6.66
C THR A 544 45.84 -23.74 -7.94
N PHE A 545 45.62 -22.43 -8.02
CA PHE A 545 46.09 -21.62 -9.15
C PHE A 545 47.59 -21.32 -9.08
N VAL A 546 48.12 -21.08 -7.88
CA VAL A 546 49.53 -20.70 -7.67
C VAL A 546 50.47 -21.91 -7.77
N PHE A 547 50.15 -22.99 -7.05
CA PHE A 547 51.02 -24.15 -6.83
C PHE A 547 50.46 -25.46 -7.38
N GLY A 548 49.29 -25.45 -8.03
CA GLY A 548 48.67 -26.68 -8.52
C GLY A 548 49.44 -27.33 -9.67
N ASP A 549 49.65 -28.64 -9.56
CA ASP A 549 50.26 -29.51 -10.58
C ASP A 549 49.22 -29.98 -11.62
N GLY A 550 48.43 -29.04 -12.16
CA GLY A 550 47.45 -29.34 -13.20
C GLY A 550 48.07 -29.93 -14.47
N THR A 551 47.26 -30.56 -15.34
CA THR A 551 47.72 -31.13 -16.62
C THR A 551 48.36 -30.11 -17.55
N GLU A 552 48.00 -28.82 -17.39
CA GLU A 552 48.72 -27.69 -17.97
C GLU A 552 48.97 -26.63 -16.88
N PRO A 553 50.18 -26.05 -16.80
CA PRO A 553 50.46 -24.99 -15.83
C PRO A 553 49.66 -23.72 -16.18
N TYR A 554 48.98 -23.14 -15.19
CA TYR A 554 48.34 -21.83 -15.35
C TYR A 554 49.36 -20.77 -15.80
N ARG A 555 48.90 -19.81 -16.63
CA ARG A 555 49.70 -18.67 -17.07
C ARG A 555 50.26 -17.90 -15.88
N VAL A 556 51.44 -17.31 -16.07
CA VAL A 556 52.15 -16.56 -15.01
C VAL A 556 51.30 -15.41 -14.46
N GLU A 557 50.54 -14.72 -15.32
CA GLU A 557 49.59 -13.68 -14.91
C GLU A 557 48.56 -14.16 -13.89
N ILE A 558 47.96 -15.34 -14.13
CA ILE A 558 46.93 -15.92 -13.28
C ILE A 558 47.53 -16.30 -11.93
N LYS A 559 48.70 -16.95 -11.95
CA LYS A 559 49.47 -17.30 -10.74
C LYS A 559 49.78 -16.06 -9.91
N LEU A 560 50.21 -14.99 -10.56
CA LEU A 560 50.54 -13.73 -9.91
C LEU A 560 49.32 -13.04 -9.30
N LYS A 561 48.19 -12.96 -10.02
CA LYS A 561 46.93 -12.40 -9.48
C LYS A 561 46.42 -13.24 -8.31
N ALA A 562 46.42 -14.57 -8.43
CA ALA A 562 45.99 -15.47 -7.37
C ALA A 562 46.89 -15.35 -6.12
N LEU A 563 48.20 -15.25 -6.30
CA LEU A 563 49.15 -15.07 -5.21
C LEU A 563 48.98 -13.71 -4.52
N LYS A 564 48.71 -12.65 -5.29
CA LYS A 564 48.35 -11.33 -4.73
C LYS A 564 47.08 -11.41 -3.89
N CYS A 565 46.02 -12.04 -4.40
CA CYS A 565 44.80 -12.27 -3.62
C CYS A 565 45.09 -13.03 -2.33
N LEU A 566 45.89 -14.10 -2.41
CA LEU A 566 46.25 -14.94 -1.26
C LEU A 566 46.94 -14.12 -0.16
N CYS A 567 47.93 -13.31 -0.53
CA CYS A 567 48.64 -12.46 0.42
C CYS A 567 47.76 -11.36 1.04
N LEU A 568 46.69 -10.94 0.37
CA LEU A 568 45.80 -9.88 0.86
C LEU A 568 44.73 -10.39 1.82
N ILE A 569 44.25 -11.63 1.63
CA ILE A 569 43.19 -12.22 2.47
C ILE A 569 43.73 -12.95 3.71
N THR A 570 45.02 -13.26 3.74
CA THR A 570 45.67 -14.04 4.81
C THR A 570 46.54 -13.18 5.73
N ASN A 571 46.68 -13.61 6.99
CA ASN A 571 47.71 -13.11 7.90
C ASN A 571 48.96 -14.03 7.81
N LYS A 572 50.08 -13.62 8.40
CA LYS A 572 51.35 -14.36 8.35
C LYS A 572 51.20 -15.84 8.75
N GLU A 573 50.49 -16.10 9.85
CA GLU A 573 50.29 -17.46 10.39
C GLU A 573 49.49 -18.35 9.43
N LEU A 574 48.38 -17.85 8.89
CA LEU A 574 47.54 -18.61 7.95
C LEU A 574 48.26 -18.82 6.61
N LEU A 575 49.03 -17.83 6.16
CA LEU A 575 49.81 -17.93 4.93
C LEU A 575 50.85 -19.05 5.02
N GLU A 576 51.59 -19.13 6.13
CA GLU A 576 52.56 -20.19 6.39
C GLU A 576 51.88 -21.57 6.52
N GLN A 577 50.72 -21.63 7.17
CA GLN A 577 49.95 -22.87 7.33
C GLN A 577 49.45 -23.43 5.98
N VAL A 578 48.93 -22.57 5.11
CA VAL A 578 48.29 -23.00 3.85
C VAL A 578 49.31 -23.27 2.75
N THR A 579 50.42 -22.54 2.73
CA THR A 579 51.46 -22.69 1.69
C THR A 579 52.62 -23.60 2.09
N GLY A 580 52.82 -23.82 3.39
CA GLY A 580 54.00 -24.52 3.92
C GLY A 580 55.32 -23.75 3.74
N ARG A 581 55.26 -22.45 3.39
CA ARG A 581 56.43 -21.60 3.08
C ARG A 581 56.44 -20.35 3.96
N GLY A 582 57.62 -19.84 4.27
CA GLY A 582 57.76 -18.58 5.01
C GLY A 582 57.28 -17.38 4.19
N GLN A 583 56.79 -16.33 4.86
CA GLN A 583 56.35 -15.10 4.19
C GLN A 583 57.43 -14.50 3.27
N ALA A 584 58.71 -14.57 3.67
CA ALA A 584 59.83 -14.07 2.86
C ALA A 584 60.01 -14.88 1.55
N ASP A 585 59.84 -16.20 1.61
CA ASP A 585 59.94 -17.07 0.42
C ASP A 585 58.79 -16.81 -0.56
N ILE A 586 57.60 -16.52 -0.03
CA ILE A 586 56.42 -16.19 -0.84
C ILE A 586 56.59 -14.85 -1.53
N ILE A 587 57.12 -13.85 -0.84
CA ILE A 587 57.45 -12.54 -1.45
C ILE A 587 58.49 -12.72 -2.55
N LYS A 588 59.54 -13.51 -2.30
CA LYS A 588 60.56 -13.83 -3.30
C LYS A 588 59.96 -14.55 -4.51
N TYR A 589 59.08 -15.52 -4.28
CA TYR A 589 58.39 -16.24 -5.35
C TYR A 589 57.45 -15.32 -6.16
N MET A 590 56.74 -14.41 -5.49
CA MET A 590 55.92 -13.40 -6.15
C MET A 590 56.77 -12.47 -7.04
N GLN A 591 57.97 -12.10 -6.60
CA GLN A 591 58.91 -11.32 -7.41
C GLN A 591 59.36 -12.10 -8.66
N THR A 592 59.68 -13.39 -8.52
CA THR A 592 60.02 -14.25 -9.66
C THR A 592 58.88 -14.35 -10.67
N LEU A 593 57.65 -14.66 -10.22
CA LEU A 593 56.48 -14.71 -11.09
C LEU A 593 56.21 -13.36 -11.78
N TRP A 594 56.48 -12.24 -11.11
CA TRP A 594 56.32 -10.93 -11.73
C TRP A 594 57.34 -10.68 -12.83
N ILE A 595 58.61 -11.02 -12.59
CA ILE A 595 59.67 -10.90 -13.62
C ILE A 595 59.31 -11.77 -14.82
N GLU A 596 58.87 -13.01 -14.60
CA GLU A 596 58.39 -13.90 -15.65
C GLU A 596 57.23 -13.28 -16.44
N TYR A 597 56.24 -12.71 -15.76
CA TYR A 597 55.09 -12.07 -16.40
C TYR A 597 55.49 -10.87 -17.28
N GLU A 598 56.39 -10.02 -16.81
CA GLU A 598 56.86 -8.88 -17.60
C GLU A 598 57.74 -9.30 -18.78
N LEU A 599 58.54 -10.34 -18.61
CA LEU A 599 59.31 -10.91 -19.71
C LEU A 599 58.38 -11.49 -20.77
N GLU A 600 57.33 -12.23 -20.38
CA GLU A 600 56.28 -12.70 -21.30
C GLU A 600 55.62 -11.54 -22.05
N LYS A 601 55.31 -10.42 -21.37
CA LYS A 601 54.74 -9.21 -22.01
C LYS A 601 55.71 -8.57 -23.02
N LEU A 602 57.01 -8.69 -22.79
CA LEU A 602 58.08 -8.18 -23.66
C LEU A 602 58.51 -9.18 -24.74
N ASP A 603 57.82 -10.32 -24.86
CA ASP A 603 58.19 -11.46 -25.73
C ASP A 603 59.62 -11.99 -25.46
N LEU A 604 60.10 -11.88 -24.21
CA LEU A 604 61.40 -12.39 -23.74
C LEU A 604 61.20 -13.62 -22.85
N ILE A 605 62.15 -14.56 -22.91
CA ILE A 605 62.12 -15.78 -22.09
C ILE A 605 63.06 -15.59 -20.89
N LEU A 606 62.65 -16.09 -19.72
CA LEU A 606 63.52 -16.12 -18.55
C LEU A 606 64.70 -17.06 -18.83
N MET A 607 65.88 -16.47 -19.05
CA MET A 607 67.11 -17.22 -19.31
C MET A 607 67.73 -17.72 -18.01
N SER A 608 68.40 -18.86 -18.05
CA SER A 608 69.16 -19.41 -16.91
C SER A 608 70.37 -18.55 -16.55
N ASP A 609 70.92 -17.78 -17.49
CA ASP A 609 71.99 -16.83 -17.24
C ASP A 609 71.45 -15.41 -17.02
N THR A 610 71.67 -14.89 -15.81
CA THR A 610 71.28 -13.53 -15.41
C THR A 610 71.96 -12.44 -16.24
N SER A 611 73.16 -12.69 -16.77
CA SER A 611 73.93 -11.73 -17.56
C SER A 611 73.40 -11.62 -19.00
N GLU A 612 73.00 -12.73 -19.62
CA GLU A 612 72.40 -12.76 -20.95
C GLU A 612 71.00 -12.10 -20.95
N LEU A 613 70.21 -12.38 -19.90
CA LEU A 613 68.91 -11.74 -19.70
C LEU A 613 69.04 -10.22 -19.48
N LEU A 614 70.03 -9.79 -18.70
CA LEU A 614 70.28 -8.37 -18.48
C LEU A 614 70.68 -7.69 -19.79
N ASN A 615 71.55 -8.31 -20.59
CA ASN A 615 71.94 -7.77 -21.89
C ASN A 615 70.78 -7.69 -22.90
N SER A 616 69.84 -8.64 -22.89
CA SER A 616 68.65 -8.58 -23.75
C SER A 616 67.68 -7.48 -23.31
N LEU A 617 67.47 -7.32 -21.99
CA LEU A 617 66.67 -6.23 -21.42
C LEU A 617 67.28 -4.85 -21.67
N LEU A 618 68.61 -4.72 -21.57
CA LEU A 618 69.30 -3.45 -21.82
C LEU A 618 69.30 -3.05 -23.31
N LYS A 619 69.10 -4.01 -24.22
CA LYS A 619 68.94 -3.75 -25.67
C LYS A 619 67.50 -3.45 -26.07
N SER A 620 66.52 -3.81 -25.24
CA SER A 620 65.10 -3.56 -25.50
C SER A 620 64.79 -2.07 -25.66
N ALA A 621 63.85 -1.72 -26.56
CA ALA A 621 63.40 -0.35 -26.76
C ALA A 621 62.36 0.12 -25.70
N TYR A 622 61.84 -0.80 -24.89
CA TYR A 622 60.72 -0.53 -24.00
C TYR A 622 61.19 0.01 -22.63
N PRO A 623 60.64 1.12 -22.12
CA PRO A 623 60.99 1.67 -20.80
C PRO A 623 60.78 0.67 -19.66
N GLN A 624 59.77 -0.21 -19.79
CA GLN A 624 59.44 -1.23 -18.81
C GLN A 624 60.57 -2.27 -18.64
N ALA A 625 61.32 -2.56 -19.71
CA ALA A 625 62.46 -3.47 -19.64
C ALA A 625 63.60 -2.94 -18.76
N LEU A 626 63.78 -1.60 -18.70
CA LEU A 626 64.79 -0.97 -17.83
C LEU A 626 64.42 -1.09 -16.35
N VAL A 627 63.12 -1.06 -16.03
CA VAL A 627 62.63 -1.25 -14.66
C VAL A 627 62.85 -2.70 -14.24
N VAL A 628 62.54 -3.66 -15.11
CA VAL A 628 62.82 -5.09 -14.88
C VAL A 628 64.32 -5.32 -14.68
N ALA A 629 65.17 -4.72 -15.53
CA ALA A 629 66.62 -4.78 -15.39
C ALA A 629 67.11 -4.23 -14.05
N ALA A 630 66.60 -3.05 -13.64
CA ALA A 630 66.94 -2.45 -12.35
C ALA A 630 66.50 -3.32 -11.15
N VAL A 631 65.35 -3.98 -11.23
CA VAL A 631 64.86 -4.92 -10.21
C VAL A 631 65.74 -6.17 -10.13
N ILE A 632 66.14 -6.75 -11.27
CA ILE A 632 67.04 -7.91 -11.32
C ILE A 632 68.42 -7.54 -10.74
N CYS A 633 68.98 -6.38 -11.13
CA CYS A 633 70.26 -5.90 -10.60
C CYS A 633 70.21 -5.72 -9.07
N ARG A 634 69.19 -5.05 -8.55
CA ARG A 634 69.00 -4.87 -7.09
C ARG A 634 68.74 -6.19 -6.37
N GLY A 635 67.98 -7.11 -6.96
CA GLY A 635 67.65 -8.40 -6.36
C GLY A 635 68.84 -9.34 -6.23
N ASN A 636 69.76 -9.29 -7.19
CA ASN A 636 70.96 -10.12 -7.23
C ASN A 636 72.21 -9.41 -6.68
N ASN A 637 72.07 -8.21 -6.09
CA ASN A 637 73.18 -7.35 -5.64
C ASN A 637 74.24 -7.07 -6.72
N LEU A 638 73.81 -6.93 -7.98
CA LEU A 638 74.67 -6.61 -9.12
C LEU A 638 74.81 -5.08 -9.21
N TYR A 639 75.96 -4.58 -8.77
CA TYR A 639 76.27 -3.15 -8.71
C TYR A 639 77.43 -2.78 -9.63
N ASP A 640 77.52 -3.40 -10.81
CA ASP A 640 78.56 -3.10 -11.81
C ASP A 640 78.29 -1.75 -12.50
N SER A 641 79.34 -0.97 -12.77
CA SER A 641 79.20 0.37 -13.37
C SER A 641 78.54 0.32 -14.75
N ASP A 642 78.96 -0.63 -15.59
CA ASP A 642 78.57 -0.69 -17.00
C ASP A 642 77.06 -0.89 -17.19
N HIS A 643 76.44 -1.77 -16.39
CA HIS A 643 75.01 -2.04 -16.48
C HIS A 643 74.18 -0.86 -15.96
N TRP A 644 74.56 -0.27 -14.82
CA TRP A 644 73.83 0.84 -14.22
C TRP A 644 73.97 2.15 -15.00
N ASP A 645 75.12 2.40 -15.63
CA ASP A 645 75.30 3.56 -16.52
C ASP A 645 74.35 3.47 -17.73
N ILE A 646 74.12 2.28 -18.29
CA ILE A 646 73.14 2.07 -19.38
C ILE A 646 71.70 2.25 -18.85
N ILE A 647 71.37 1.70 -17.68
CA ILE A 647 70.03 1.82 -17.08
C ILE A 647 69.70 3.28 -16.81
N LEU A 648 70.59 3.99 -16.11
CA LEU A 648 70.36 5.38 -15.68
C LEU A 648 70.29 6.34 -16.87
N SER A 649 71.20 6.23 -17.84
CA SER A 649 71.19 7.09 -19.04
C SER A 649 69.89 6.94 -19.83
N ARG A 650 69.39 5.70 -19.98
CA ARG A 650 68.14 5.45 -20.69
C ARG A 650 66.89 5.80 -19.87
N MET A 651 66.90 5.59 -18.55
CA MET A 651 65.79 6.06 -17.70
C MET A 651 65.65 7.59 -17.73
N VAL A 652 66.76 8.32 -17.82
CA VAL A 652 66.77 9.78 -18.03
C VAL A 652 66.21 10.14 -19.41
N SER A 653 66.63 9.44 -20.48
CA SER A 653 66.13 9.73 -21.83
C SER A 653 64.63 9.45 -22.00
N PHE A 654 64.09 8.46 -21.29
CA PHE A 654 62.65 8.19 -21.23
C PHE A 654 61.89 9.05 -20.21
N GLY A 655 62.58 9.90 -19.45
CA GLY A 655 61.95 10.79 -18.47
C GLY A 655 61.30 10.08 -17.27
N MET A 656 61.86 8.95 -16.84
CA MET A 656 61.31 8.09 -15.79
C MET A 656 61.61 8.60 -14.37
N ILE A 657 61.12 9.80 -14.03
CA ILE A 657 61.45 10.51 -12.79
C ILE A 657 61.17 9.67 -11.54
N GLU A 658 59.98 9.07 -11.45
CA GLU A 658 59.58 8.35 -10.24
C GLU A 658 60.40 7.05 -10.06
N ALA A 659 60.77 6.35 -11.15
CA ALA A 659 61.65 5.18 -11.07
C ALA A 659 63.06 5.58 -10.61
N LEU A 660 63.61 6.66 -11.17
CA LEU A 660 64.91 7.21 -10.80
C LEU A 660 64.95 7.66 -9.33
N ARG A 661 63.87 8.27 -8.82
CA ARG A 661 63.76 8.67 -7.41
C ARG A 661 63.88 7.51 -6.43
N ILE A 662 63.56 6.29 -6.86
CA ILE A 662 63.65 5.09 -6.01
C ILE A 662 65.02 4.43 -6.15
N VAL A 663 65.54 4.32 -7.37
CA VAL A 663 66.82 3.65 -7.67
C VAL A 663 68.02 4.45 -7.16
N LEU A 664 68.05 5.77 -7.35
CA LEU A 664 69.23 6.59 -7.09
C LEU A 664 69.68 6.60 -5.61
N PRO A 665 68.78 6.68 -4.62
CA PRO A 665 69.16 6.53 -3.21
C PRO A 665 69.85 5.20 -2.89
N ASP A 666 69.46 4.11 -3.55
CA ASP A 666 70.02 2.78 -3.29
C ASP A 666 71.44 2.61 -3.87
N LEU A 667 71.77 3.36 -4.91
CA LEU A 667 73.13 3.40 -5.49
C LEU A 667 74.08 4.29 -4.69
N THR A 668 73.55 5.16 -3.83
CA THR A 668 74.32 6.16 -3.07
C THR A 668 75.37 5.58 -2.11
N PRO A 669 75.13 4.45 -1.41
CA PRO A 669 76.13 3.82 -0.54
C PRO A 669 77.37 3.27 -1.28
N HIS A 670 77.30 3.11 -2.61
CA HIS A 670 78.31 2.45 -3.42
C HIS A 670 79.29 3.47 -4.02
N ARG A 671 80.48 3.59 -3.42
CA ARG A 671 81.46 4.65 -3.71
C ARG A 671 81.93 4.73 -5.17
N HIS A 672 81.94 3.60 -5.88
CA HIS A 672 82.39 3.56 -7.28
C HIS A 672 81.46 4.30 -8.24
N PHE A 673 80.19 4.53 -7.89
CA PHE A 673 79.26 5.31 -8.70
C PHE A 673 79.36 6.82 -8.51
N ILE A 674 79.95 7.30 -7.42
CA ILE A 674 79.98 8.73 -7.06
C ILE A 674 80.69 9.57 -8.15
N ASN A 675 81.66 8.98 -8.84
CA ASN A 675 82.40 9.64 -9.92
C ASN A 675 81.75 9.49 -11.31
N SER A 676 80.68 8.70 -11.46
CA SER A 676 80.01 8.50 -12.77
C SER A 676 79.27 9.78 -13.20
N GLU A 677 79.59 10.28 -14.40
CA GLU A 677 78.90 11.40 -15.03
C GLU A 677 77.42 11.09 -15.29
N VAL A 678 77.09 9.82 -15.55
CA VAL A 678 75.71 9.38 -15.77
C VAL A 678 74.88 9.49 -14.49
N LEU A 679 75.47 9.13 -13.34
CA LEU A 679 74.81 9.27 -12.04
C LEU A 679 74.50 10.75 -11.74
N LYS A 680 75.48 11.65 -11.97
CA LYS A 680 75.31 13.09 -11.78
C LYS A 680 74.19 13.65 -12.66
N ASN A 681 74.15 13.24 -13.93
CA ASN A 681 73.10 13.62 -14.87
C ASN A 681 71.72 13.13 -14.42
N ALA A 682 71.61 11.91 -13.90
CA ALA A 682 70.35 11.37 -13.38
C ALA A 682 69.84 12.13 -12.15
N TRP A 683 70.72 12.50 -11.20
CA TRP A 683 70.35 13.34 -10.06
C TRP A 683 69.94 14.76 -10.48
N ASN A 684 70.70 15.39 -11.38
CA ASN A 684 70.33 16.68 -11.98
C ASN A 684 68.93 16.61 -12.61
N PHE A 685 68.66 15.55 -13.38
CA PHE A 685 67.39 15.36 -14.08
C PHE A 685 66.19 15.27 -13.12
N ILE A 686 66.24 14.43 -12.08
CA ILE A 686 65.10 14.27 -11.17
C ILE A 686 64.79 15.50 -10.31
N ILE A 687 65.80 16.35 -10.07
CA ILE A 687 65.64 17.59 -9.32
C ILE A 687 65.11 18.70 -10.25
N LEU A 688 65.78 18.93 -11.39
CA LEU A 688 65.49 20.06 -12.28
C LEU A 688 64.24 19.85 -13.14
N MET A 689 63.97 18.63 -13.61
CA MET A 689 62.91 18.41 -14.59
C MET A 689 61.51 18.76 -14.03
N PRO A 690 61.09 18.29 -12.83
CA PRO A 690 59.81 18.71 -12.23
C PRO A 690 59.74 20.20 -11.89
N LEU A 691 60.86 20.84 -11.54
CA LEU A 691 60.94 22.29 -11.31
C LEU A 691 60.76 23.07 -12.61
N SER A 692 61.37 22.61 -13.71
CA SER A 692 61.29 23.27 -15.02
C SER A 692 59.87 23.18 -15.63
N GLN A 693 59.18 22.05 -15.45
CA GLN A 693 57.84 21.82 -15.99
C GLN A 693 56.72 22.50 -15.19
N ALA A 694 56.96 22.85 -13.93
CA ALA A 694 55.96 23.52 -13.11
C ALA A 694 55.71 24.96 -13.58
N VAL A 695 54.45 25.39 -13.50
CA VAL A 695 53.99 26.75 -13.83
C VAL A 695 53.30 27.33 -12.60
N TYR A 696 53.58 28.60 -12.31
CA TYR A 696 52.96 29.32 -11.20
C TYR A 696 51.61 29.92 -11.61
N PRO A 697 50.55 29.87 -10.78
CA PRO A 697 50.50 29.31 -9.41
C PRO A 697 50.44 27.78 -9.39
N LEU A 698 51.11 27.18 -8.40
CA LEU A 698 51.20 25.72 -8.26
C LEU A 698 49.87 25.11 -7.76
N GLY A 699 49.27 24.22 -8.57
CA GLY A 699 48.22 23.29 -8.14
C GLY A 699 48.70 22.29 -7.08
N GLU A 700 47.78 21.58 -6.42
CA GLU A 700 48.12 20.67 -5.31
C GLU A 700 49.07 19.54 -5.72
N GLU A 701 48.85 18.93 -6.88
CA GLU A 701 49.63 17.78 -7.35
C GLU A 701 51.03 18.19 -7.84
N THR A 702 51.11 19.29 -8.59
CA THR A 702 52.40 19.85 -9.04
C THR A 702 53.23 20.34 -7.84
N ARG A 703 52.60 20.90 -6.81
CA ARG A 703 53.26 21.27 -5.56
C ARG A 703 53.84 20.04 -4.83
N LYS A 704 53.08 18.95 -4.72
CA LYS A 704 53.58 17.69 -4.13
C LYS A 704 54.78 17.14 -4.92
N ASN A 705 54.71 17.17 -6.24
CA ASN A 705 55.78 16.67 -7.10
C ASN A 705 57.07 17.51 -6.97
N VAL A 706 56.93 18.84 -6.97
CA VAL A 706 58.05 19.77 -6.72
C VAL A 706 58.66 19.56 -5.34
N ASN A 707 57.84 19.44 -4.29
CA ASN A 707 58.33 19.19 -2.93
C ASN A 707 59.09 17.86 -2.82
N ARG A 708 58.65 16.81 -3.53
CA ARG A 708 59.38 15.53 -3.60
C ARG A 708 60.75 15.69 -4.26
N SER A 709 60.86 16.41 -5.38
CA SER A 709 62.15 16.69 -6.02
C SER A 709 63.10 17.47 -5.11
N LEU A 710 62.59 18.46 -4.38
CA LEU A 710 63.42 19.22 -3.43
C LEU A 710 63.86 18.36 -2.26
N TRP A 711 63.01 17.46 -1.76
CA TRP A 711 63.41 16.50 -0.73
C TRP A 711 64.53 15.57 -1.20
N MET A 712 64.58 15.20 -2.48
CA MET A 712 65.65 14.36 -3.02
C MET A 712 67.03 15.01 -2.94
N ILE A 713 67.12 16.35 -2.87
CA ILE A 713 68.38 17.08 -2.67
C ILE A 713 69.08 16.60 -1.39
N SER A 714 68.32 16.35 -0.32
CA SER A 714 68.86 15.85 0.96
C SER A 714 69.47 14.45 0.88
N LYS A 715 69.15 13.68 -0.17
CA LYS A 715 69.62 12.32 -0.40
C LYS A 715 70.74 12.23 -1.43
N CYS A 716 71.11 13.34 -2.05
CA CYS A 716 72.07 13.33 -3.14
C CYS A 716 73.53 13.30 -2.63
N PRO A 717 74.36 12.32 -3.02
CA PRO A 717 75.76 12.26 -2.60
C PRO A 717 76.67 13.27 -3.31
N VAL A 718 76.24 13.82 -4.45
CA VAL A 718 77.04 14.66 -5.35
C VAL A 718 76.47 16.09 -5.45
N LEU A 719 75.90 16.60 -4.36
CA LEU A 719 75.21 17.89 -4.30
C LEU A 719 76.03 19.07 -4.87
N PHE A 720 77.34 19.07 -4.65
CA PHE A 720 78.23 20.16 -5.10
C PHE A 720 78.54 20.12 -6.60
N GLU A 721 78.24 19.02 -7.28
CA GLU A 721 78.53 18.80 -8.70
C GLU A 721 77.26 18.89 -9.59
N ILE A 722 76.10 19.12 -8.96
CA ILE A 722 74.81 19.36 -9.60
C ILE A 722 74.67 20.84 -9.92
N ASP A 723 73.85 21.19 -10.92
CA ASP A 723 73.64 22.58 -11.35
C ASP A 723 72.78 23.37 -10.34
N ASN A 724 73.43 23.74 -9.23
CA ASN A 724 72.85 24.51 -8.15
C ASN A 724 72.42 25.92 -8.59
N SER A 725 72.96 26.43 -9.70
CA SER A 725 72.62 27.75 -10.23
C SER A 725 71.24 27.74 -10.90
N GLU A 726 70.97 26.72 -11.72
CA GLU A 726 69.68 26.56 -12.39
C GLU A 726 68.59 26.12 -11.41
N ILE A 727 68.90 25.29 -10.41
CA ILE A 727 67.93 24.92 -9.36
C ILE A 727 67.41 26.17 -8.63
N LYS A 728 68.32 27.05 -8.18
CA LYS A 728 67.94 28.30 -7.49
C LYS A 728 67.08 29.20 -8.35
N LYS A 729 67.42 29.35 -9.63
CA LYS A 729 66.65 30.14 -10.60
C LYS A 729 65.24 29.59 -10.82
N GLN A 730 65.07 28.28 -10.93
CA GLN A 730 63.76 27.65 -11.08
C GLN A 730 62.90 27.75 -9.80
N CYS A 731 63.50 27.60 -8.61
CA CYS A 731 62.80 27.81 -7.35
C CYS A 731 62.35 29.27 -7.15
N GLN A 732 63.15 30.25 -7.58
CA GLN A 732 62.77 31.66 -7.59
C GLN A 732 61.60 31.92 -8.55
N ARG A 733 61.63 31.33 -9.76
CA ARG A 733 60.53 31.42 -10.74
C ARG A 733 59.20 30.90 -10.17
N LEU A 734 59.26 29.87 -9.33
CA LEU A 734 58.09 29.24 -8.70
C LEU A 734 57.69 29.84 -7.34
N GLN A 735 58.39 30.88 -6.87
CA GLN A 735 58.15 31.55 -5.58
C GLN A 735 58.14 30.59 -4.38
N ILE A 736 59.11 29.67 -4.31
CA ILE A 736 59.21 28.71 -3.20
C ILE A 736 59.94 29.38 -2.01
N GLU A 737 59.21 29.66 -0.93
CA GLU A 737 59.66 30.55 0.17
C GLU A 737 60.72 29.95 1.13
N ASN A 738 61.12 28.68 0.98
CA ASN A 738 62.03 27.97 1.92
C ASN A 738 63.31 27.42 1.26
N LEU A 739 63.97 28.21 0.44
CA LEU A 739 65.23 27.82 -0.24
C LEU A 739 66.39 27.50 0.73
N HIS A 740 66.40 28.08 1.93
CA HIS A 740 67.49 27.93 2.92
C HIS A 740 67.53 26.58 3.66
N PHE A 741 66.51 25.74 3.54
CA PHE A 741 66.48 24.42 4.21
C PHE A 741 67.09 23.28 3.39
N TYR A 742 67.38 23.52 2.10
CA TYR A 742 67.81 22.49 1.15
C TYR A 742 69.25 22.67 0.64
N PHE A 743 69.86 23.84 0.91
CA PHE A 743 71.24 24.21 0.60
C PHE A 743 71.90 24.72 1.88
#